data_AF-A0A517VGY8-F1
#
_entry.id   AF-A0A517VGY8-F1
#
_cell.length_a   1.000
_cell.length_b   1.000
_cell.length_c   1.000
_cell.angle_alpha   90.00
_cell.angle_beta   90.00
_cell.angle_gamma   90.00
#
_symmetry.space_group_name_H-M   'P 1'
#
loop_
_entity.id
_entity.type
_entity.pdbx_description
1 polymer ?
#
loop_
_entity_poly.entity_id
_entity_poly.type
_entity_poly.pdbx_seq_one_letter_code
_entity_poly.pdbx_strand_id
1 'polypeptide(L)'
;MSVELVSETDLRAALRPHQVDAAEFKAGIRARIEAGVVPLQHESQKLDDPLLTVAATFIPWPLITSGKIAGGGVKLSSLTLAQKLLGYAALPAISLFLLVGATFFSTRKIHKVQQENQSDISDAREIQAAVRQWWRSHRFAAIMVFAAVLILPMIGATWLLFLILLASFGLLLYFLSSFARHGIGNRLLIAQSCLSGLILLSMTMQNTYGALSGIHFVDQKLIAAVLLSGTLILLPIVITSMARMGGRTAFESKQKSPHWLVILCTFLIPNVLLLIVLSPFRKPVYNQPAIFGGYGWLIFAIMIAVQVSAVIWAILRRFRKAPVAQHVARPEWIPGVLYVCITVPLLLWLTNQIWWPATPARILHYVEAFEQGPYPSITFRNWEIPARWTIEQGLHPDLSRARKVLDYEIATDQDLLAFILGSAFRVGLVRPDQIDTLPDLEEERRSLLPEANSRKPRRIYGLNQNAWVFYALANSNQLSSEHRDFLEQRLLVTLENPVVKTSDMLETALRVTQLLEVIDRPIDREKYRKQVHQWLREFHSTQTHSFQIAGGFEKNQGVSASMLATSDAVELMQIYGIPEGLDLNWVRSYLRPLNFRPSSDKWIAAVTLDRLNRLPGVTQPTLFEWLYYERSLLAAMLLVALCLYATLSSPLPRKDNSGTREDSALG
;
A
#
# COMPACT_ATOMS: atom_id res chain seq x y z
N MET A 1 -23.44 50.80 34.06
CA MET A 1 -22.54 51.56 33.18
C MET A 1 -23.15 51.53 31.79
N SER A 2 -23.65 52.66 31.30
CA SER A 2 -24.21 52.80 29.95
C SER A 2 -23.06 52.95 28.95
N VAL A 3 -22.96 52.05 27.98
CA VAL A 3 -21.97 52.11 26.89
C VAL A 3 -22.41 53.21 25.94
N GLU A 4 -21.59 54.25 25.81
CA GLU A 4 -21.78 55.35 24.88
C GLU A 4 -21.43 54.85 23.47
N LEU A 5 -22.46 54.52 22.70
CA LEU A 5 -22.29 54.04 21.32
C LEU A 5 -21.92 55.23 20.43
N VAL A 6 -20.76 55.12 19.79
CA VAL A 6 -20.27 56.11 18.80
C VAL A 6 -21.29 56.23 17.67
N SER A 7 -21.66 57.48 17.33
CA SER A 7 -22.65 57.73 16.30
C SER A 7 -22.14 57.26 14.93
N GLU A 8 -23.04 56.71 14.11
CA GLU A 8 -22.70 56.26 12.74
C GLU A 8 -22.09 57.40 11.89
N THR A 9 -22.51 58.63 12.17
CA THR A 9 -21.96 59.86 11.57
C THR A 9 -20.49 60.08 11.90
N ASP A 10 -20.08 59.86 13.14
CA ASP A 10 -18.67 59.99 13.56
C ASP A 10 -17.83 58.87 12.96
N LEU A 11 -18.39 57.66 12.86
CA LEU A 11 -17.73 56.53 12.22
C LEU A 11 -17.51 56.79 10.71
N ARG A 12 -18.52 57.33 10.01
CA ARG A 12 -18.38 57.70 8.59
C ARG A 12 -17.42 58.86 8.37
N ALA A 13 -17.38 59.83 9.27
CA ALA A 13 -16.42 60.93 9.20
C ALA A 13 -14.99 60.44 9.42
N ALA A 14 -14.78 59.53 10.38
CA ALA A 14 -13.47 58.93 10.66
C ALA A 14 -12.96 58.02 9.52
N LEU A 15 -13.85 57.35 8.79
CA LEU A 15 -13.48 56.45 7.69
C LEU A 15 -13.32 57.16 6.34
N ARG A 16 -13.71 58.44 6.23
CA ARG A 16 -13.65 59.22 4.99
C ARG A 16 -12.24 59.36 4.38
N PRO A 17 -11.14 59.52 5.15
CA PRO A 17 -9.78 59.55 4.62
C PRO A 17 -9.29 58.19 4.10
N HIS A 18 -9.95 57.10 4.49
CA HIS A 18 -9.59 55.72 4.13
C HIS A 18 -10.47 55.14 3.01
N GLN A 19 -11.42 55.91 2.47
CA GLN A 19 -12.13 55.55 1.25
C GLN A 19 -11.17 55.67 0.07
N VAL A 20 -10.66 54.52 -0.38
CA VAL A 20 -9.89 54.39 -1.61
C VAL A 20 -10.75 54.89 -2.77
N ASP A 21 -10.23 55.84 -3.53
CA ASP A 21 -10.92 56.35 -4.72
C ASP A 21 -11.17 55.18 -5.69
N ALA A 22 -12.46 54.91 -5.95
CA ALA A 22 -12.88 53.83 -6.81
C ALA A 22 -12.32 53.97 -8.23
N ALA A 23 -12.07 55.20 -8.70
CA ALA A 23 -11.44 55.44 -9.99
C ALA A 23 -9.96 55.08 -9.97
N GLU A 24 -9.24 55.46 -8.91
CA GLU A 24 -7.82 55.15 -8.72
C GLU A 24 -7.58 53.64 -8.56
N PHE A 25 -8.43 52.96 -7.79
CA PHE A 25 -8.37 51.50 -7.64
C PHE A 25 -8.62 50.78 -8.97
N LYS A 26 -9.62 51.23 -9.74
CA LYS A 26 -9.94 50.66 -11.05
C LYS A 26 -8.82 50.91 -12.07
N ALA A 27 -8.20 52.09 -12.04
CA ALA A 27 -7.03 52.41 -12.87
C ALA A 27 -5.82 51.55 -12.49
N GLY A 28 -5.57 51.34 -11.19
CA GLY A 28 -4.49 50.50 -10.70
C GLY A 28 -4.64 49.01 -11.08
N ILE A 29 -5.85 48.47 -11.05
CA ILE A 29 -6.12 47.11 -11.55
C ILE A 29 -5.92 47.03 -13.06
N ARG A 30 -6.42 48.00 -13.83
CA ARG A 30 -6.25 48.01 -15.29
C ARG A 30 -4.76 48.10 -15.68
N ALA A 31 -3.99 48.96 -15.01
CA ALA A 31 -2.55 49.09 -15.22
C ALA A 31 -1.79 47.79 -14.86
N ARG A 32 -2.17 47.07 -13.80
CA ARG A 32 -1.56 45.77 -13.45
C ARG A 32 -1.93 44.66 -14.43
N ILE A 33 -3.14 44.68 -14.99
CA ILE A 33 -3.55 43.75 -16.04
C ILE A 33 -2.77 44.05 -17.32
N GLU A 34 -2.66 45.31 -17.72
CA GLU A 34 -1.90 45.73 -18.91
C GLU A 34 -0.39 45.47 -18.75
N ALA A 35 0.18 45.70 -17.57
CA ALA A 35 1.58 45.38 -17.26
C ALA A 35 1.84 43.88 -17.09
N GLY A 36 0.83 43.09 -16.70
CA GLY A 36 0.89 41.63 -16.63
C GLY A 36 0.69 40.94 -17.99
N VAL A 37 0.15 41.66 -18.97
CA VAL A 37 0.04 41.25 -20.38
C VAL A 37 1.24 41.81 -21.14
N VAL A 38 2.44 41.39 -20.74
CA VAL A 38 3.59 41.41 -21.65
C VAL A 38 3.37 40.25 -22.63
N PRO A 39 3.23 40.49 -23.95
CA PRO A 39 3.07 39.42 -24.91
C PRO A 39 4.35 38.58 -24.94
N LEU A 40 4.28 37.38 -24.38
CA LEU A 40 5.26 36.28 -24.46
C LEU A 40 5.46 35.74 -25.90
N GLN A 41 5.37 36.61 -26.91
CA GLN A 41 5.16 36.21 -28.30
C GLN A 41 6.36 36.42 -29.22
N HIS A 42 7.55 36.81 -28.73
CA HIS A 42 8.69 37.12 -29.62
C HIS A 42 10.06 36.48 -29.31
N GLU A 43 10.18 35.55 -28.36
CA GLU A 43 11.42 34.76 -28.23
C GLU A 43 11.13 33.26 -28.11
N SER A 44 11.07 32.60 -29.26
CA SER A 44 11.42 31.18 -29.53
C SER A 44 10.51 30.49 -30.57
N GLN A 45 10.20 31.16 -31.68
CA GLN A 45 9.86 30.44 -32.92
C GLN A 45 11.12 30.20 -33.75
N LYS A 46 11.99 29.33 -33.26
CA LYS A 46 12.61 28.35 -34.17
C LYS A 46 11.55 27.27 -34.33
N LEU A 47 11.07 27.07 -35.56
CA LEU A 47 10.15 25.99 -35.88
C LEU A 47 10.75 24.66 -35.40
N ASP A 48 10.31 24.18 -34.25
CA ASP A 48 10.43 22.78 -33.91
C ASP A 48 9.37 22.05 -34.75
N ASP A 49 9.85 21.05 -35.51
CA ASP A 49 9.05 20.22 -36.41
C ASP A 49 7.81 19.69 -35.67
N PRO A 50 6.58 19.90 -36.17
CA PRO A 50 5.36 19.48 -35.46
C PRO A 50 5.34 17.98 -35.15
N LEU A 51 6.04 17.15 -35.93
CA LEU A 51 6.25 15.74 -35.64
C LEU A 51 7.16 15.52 -34.43
N LEU A 52 8.20 16.33 -34.25
CA LEU A 52 9.06 16.29 -33.06
C LEU A 52 8.34 16.81 -31.82
N THR A 53 7.47 17.81 -31.94
CA THR A 53 6.64 18.27 -30.82
C THR A 53 5.63 17.19 -30.40
N VAL A 54 4.99 16.53 -31.36
CA VAL A 54 4.09 15.39 -31.10
C VAL A 54 4.87 14.21 -30.52
N ALA A 55 6.03 13.85 -31.07
CA ALA A 55 6.90 12.80 -30.51
C ALA A 55 7.40 13.15 -29.10
N ALA A 56 7.75 14.41 -28.84
CA ALA A 56 8.14 14.91 -27.52
C ALA A 56 6.97 14.90 -26.52
N THR A 57 5.72 15.03 -26.96
CA THR A 57 4.56 14.80 -26.08
C THR A 57 4.35 13.34 -25.71
N PHE A 58 4.88 12.39 -26.48
CA PHE A 58 4.88 10.96 -26.16
C PHE A 58 6.07 10.51 -25.29
N ILE A 59 7.13 11.32 -25.21
CA ILE A 59 8.31 11.06 -24.38
C ILE A 59 8.22 11.97 -23.14
N PRO A 60 7.83 11.45 -21.97
CA PRO A 60 7.60 12.29 -20.81
C PRO A 60 8.93 12.67 -20.16
N TRP A 61 9.69 13.59 -20.77
CA TRP A 61 11.01 14.03 -20.31
C TRP A 61 11.05 14.45 -18.82
N PRO A 62 10.01 15.09 -18.25
CA PRO A 62 9.93 15.38 -16.81
C PRO A 62 9.81 14.12 -15.93
N LEU A 63 9.26 13.01 -16.45
CA LEU A 63 9.22 11.70 -15.76
C LEU A 63 10.53 10.93 -15.93
N ILE A 64 11.34 11.26 -16.96
CA ILE A 64 12.58 10.56 -17.29
C ILE A 64 13.74 10.99 -16.37
N THR A 65 13.74 12.23 -15.86
CA THR A 65 14.88 12.83 -15.16
C THR A 65 14.79 12.87 -13.63
N SER A 66 13.78 12.25 -13.01
CA SER A 66 13.69 12.06 -11.54
C SER A 66 14.03 13.32 -10.71
N GLY A 67 13.74 14.53 -11.23
CA GLY A 67 13.98 15.80 -10.55
C GLY A 67 15.41 16.12 -10.09
N LYS A 68 16.44 15.32 -10.45
CA LYS A 68 17.81 15.50 -9.93
C LYS A 68 18.79 16.15 -10.91
N ILE A 69 18.38 16.47 -12.13
CA ILE A 69 19.21 17.27 -13.04
C ILE A 69 18.93 18.74 -12.73
N ALA A 70 19.86 19.37 -12.01
CA ALA A 70 19.88 20.81 -11.78
C ALA A 70 20.07 21.52 -13.14
N GLY A 71 18.96 21.93 -13.75
CA GLY A 71 18.95 22.71 -14.99
C GLY A 71 17.82 22.32 -15.93
N GLY A 72 16.73 23.09 -15.91
CA GLY A 72 15.83 23.21 -17.07
C GLY A 72 14.79 22.10 -17.31
N GLY A 73 14.28 21.42 -16.27
CA GLY A 73 13.11 20.58 -16.43
C GLY A 73 11.84 21.42 -16.62
N VAL A 74 11.16 21.29 -17.77
CA VAL A 74 9.83 21.89 -18.03
C VAL A 74 8.91 21.52 -16.87
N LYS A 75 8.45 22.52 -16.08
CA LYS A 75 7.55 22.28 -14.95
C LYS A 75 6.30 21.58 -15.47
N LEU A 76 5.90 20.47 -14.86
CA LEU A 76 4.63 19.78 -15.18
C LEU A 76 3.42 20.73 -15.16
N SER A 77 3.49 21.87 -14.46
CA SER A 77 2.46 22.91 -14.50
C SER A 77 2.28 23.58 -15.86
N SER A 78 3.27 23.58 -16.76
CA SER A 78 3.20 24.23 -18.08
C SER A 78 2.66 23.35 -19.21
N LEU A 79 2.44 22.05 -18.97
CA LEU A 79 1.77 21.17 -19.94
C LEU A 79 0.26 21.42 -19.93
N THR A 80 -0.34 21.49 -21.12
CA THR A 80 -1.79 21.67 -21.28
C THR A 80 -2.56 20.49 -20.65
N LEU A 81 -3.76 20.75 -20.13
CA LEU A 81 -4.64 19.73 -19.54
C LEU A 81 -4.91 18.57 -20.53
N ALA A 82 -5.02 18.88 -21.83
CA ALA A 82 -5.19 17.89 -22.89
C ALA A 82 -3.96 16.98 -23.06
N GLN A 83 -2.73 17.52 -23.01
CA GLN A 83 -1.50 16.72 -23.09
C GLN A 83 -1.28 15.87 -21.83
N LYS A 84 -1.64 16.39 -20.65
CA LYS A 84 -1.66 15.60 -19.42
C LYS A 84 -2.67 14.47 -19.53
N LEU A 85 -3.92 14.77 -19.92
CA LEU A 85 -4.96 13.75 -20.12
C LEU A 85 -4.58 12.72 -21.18
N LEU A 86 -3.96 13.14 -22.28
CA LEU A 86 -3.49 12.22 -23.31
C LEU A 86 -2.36 11.32 -22.78
N GLY A 87 -1.37 11.88 -22.07
CA GLY A 87 -0.29 11.10 -21.45
C GLY A 87 -0.80 10.15 -20.36
N TYR A 88 -1.68 10.64 -19.47
CA TYR A 88 -2.23 9.87 -18.35
C TYR A 88 -3.28 8.85 -18.77
N ALA A 89 -4.04 9.08 -19.85
CA ALA A 89 -5.00 8.10 -20.36
C ALA A 89 -4.35 7.12 -21.33
N ALA A 90 -3.52 7.62 -22.27
CA ALA A 90 -2.93 6.78 -23.30
C ALA A 90 -1.85 5.86 -22.74
N LEU A 91 -0.98 6.28 -21.81
CA LEU A 91 0.04 5.36 -21.29
C LEU A 91 -0.53 4.12 -20.59
N PRO A 92 -1.43 4.21 -19.60
CA PRO A 92 -2.00 3.02 -18.98
C PRO A 92 -2.92 2.24 -19.92
N ALA A 93 -3.68 2.91 -20.80
CA ALA A 93 -4.50 2.21 -21.79
C ALA A 93 -3.63 1.45 -22.81
N ILE A 94 -2.58 2.08 -23.36
CA ILE A 94 -1.61 1.46 -24.26
C ILE A 94 -0.82 0.39 -23.52
N SER A 95 -0.39 0.63 -22.29
CA SER A 95 0.32 -0.37 -21.45
C SER A 95 -0.52 -1.60 -21.21
N LEU A 96 -1.78 -1.41 -20.81
CA LEU A 96 -2.73 -2.49 -20.54
C LEU A 96 -3.14 -3.18 -21.84
N PHE A 97 -3.37 -2.44 -22.92
CA PHE A 97 -3.65 -2.99 -24.24
C PHE A 97 -2.46 -3.77 -24.80
N LEU A 98 -1.23 -3.29 -24.63
CA LEU A 98 -0.01 -4.00 -25.01
C LEU A 98 0.20 -5.22 -24.12
N LEU A 99 -0.02 -5.14 -22.80
CA LEU A 99 0.07 -6.29 -21.90
C LEU A 99 -0.98 -7.35 -22.21
N VAL A 100 -2.26 -6.98 -22.25
CA VAL A 100 -3.39 -7.89 -22.53
C VAL A 100 -3.33 -8.38 -23.97
N GLY A 101 -3.08 -7.51 -24.93
CA GLY A 101 -2.91 -7.84 -26.33
C GLY A 101 -1.73 -8.78 -26.56
N ALA A 102 -0.54 -8.45 -26.05
CA ALA A 102 0.62 -9.34 -26.17
C ALA A 102 0.42 -10.66 -25.42
N THR A 103 -0.30 -10.67 -24.28
CA THR A 103 -0.74 -11.91 -23.62
C THR A 103 -1.60 -12.73 -24.57
N PHE A 104 -2.69 -12.17 -25.09
CA PHE A 104 -3.66 -12.85 -25.95
C PHE A 104 -3.09 -13.34 -27.29
N PHE A 105 -2.29 -12.50 -27.96
CA PHE A 105 -1.64 -12.89 -29.21
C PHE A 105 -0.60 -13.97 -28.97
N SER A 106 0.08 -13.93 -27.83
CA SER A 106 1.08 -14.94 -27.51
C SER A 106 0.48 -16.26 -27.10
N THR A 107 -0.62 -16.26 -26.34
CA THR A 107 -1.35 -17.48 -26.03
C THR A 107 -1.85 -18.16 -27.30
N ARG A 108 -2.39 -17.38 -28.26
CA ARG A 108 -2.77 -17.89 -29.59
C ARG A 108 -1.59 -18.39 -30.41
N LYS A 109 -0.48 -17.65 -30.45
CA LYS A 109 0.73 -18.02 -31.22
C LYS A 109 1.40 -19.27 -30.67
N ILE A 110 1.53 -19.37 -29.34
CA ILE A 110 2.07 -20.55 -28.66
C ILE A 110 1.18 -21.75 -28.97
N HIS A 111 -0.15 -21.61 -28.85
CA HIS A 111 -1.09 -22.68 -29.17
C HIS A 111 -0.98 -23.14 -30.64
N LYS A 112 -0.94 -22.20 -31.60
CA LYS A 112 -0.81 -22.52 -33.03
C LYS A 112 0.50 -23.23 -33.35
N VAL A 113 1.63 -22.73 -32.85
CA VAL A 113 2.95 -23.37 -33.05
C VAL A 113 2.99 -24.76 -32.40
N GLN A 114 2.37 -24.94 -31.24
CA GLN A 114 2.27 -26.25 -30.59
C GLN A 114 1.39 -27.24 -31.38
N GLN A 115 0.35 -26.75 -32.06
CA GLN A 115 -0.47 -27.60 -32.94
C GLN A 115 0.27 -28.00 -34.22
N GLU A 116 1.09 -27.12 -34.78
CA GLU A 116 1.79 -27.35 -36.05
C GLU A 116 3.03 -28.25 -35.91
N ASN A 117 3.73 -28.21 -34.77
CA ASN A 117 5.02 -28.90 -34.57
C ASN A 117 4.92 -30.23 -33.80
N GLN A 118 4.08 -31.15 -34.25
CA GLN A 118 3.87 -32.46 -33.60
C GLN A 118 5.06 -33.44 -33.67
N SER A 119 6.16 -33.11 -34.36
CA SER A 119 7.37 -33.93 -34.32
C SER A 119 8.12 -33.70 -33.01
N ASP A 120 7.67 -34.39 -31.96
CA ASP A 120 8.29 -34.39 -30.63
C ASP A 120 9.71 -34.97 -30.75
N ILE A 121 10.73 -34.15 -30.45
CA ILE A 121 12.11 -34.62 -30.32
C ILE A 121 12.16 -35.43 -29.03
N SER A 122 12.13 -36.76 -29.11
CA SER A 122 12.16 -37.63 -27.92
C SER A 122 13.58 -37.88 -27.38
N ASP A 123 14.62 -37.70 -28.19
CA ASP A 123 15.99 -37.92 -27.75
C ASP A 123 16.51 -36.77 -26.86
N ALA A 124 16.82 -37.10 -25.61
CA ALA A 124 17.42 -36.18 -24.65
C ALA A 124 18.73 -35.53 -25.15
N ARG A 125 19.51 -36.22 -26.01
CA ARG A 125 20.74 -35.66 -26.60
C ARG A 125 20.42 -34.59 -27.63
N GLU A 126 19.42 -34.81 -28.47
CA GLU A 126 18.95 -33.84 -29.46
C GLU A 126 18.35 -32.62 -28.77
N ILE A 127 17.56 -32.82 -27.71
CA ILE A 127 17.06 -31.72 -26.87
C ILE A 127 18.23 -30.90 -26.30
N GLN A 128 19.26 -31.54 -25.75
CA GLN A 128 20.43 -30.82 -25.22
C GLN A 128 21.24 -30.09 -26.29
N ALA A 129 21.35 -30.66 -27.49
CA ALA A 129 22.02 -30.03 -28.62
C ALA A 129 21.23 -28.80 -29.10
N ALA A 130 19.91 -28.95 -29.25
CA ALA A 130 19.01 -27.88 -29.65
C ALA A 130 18.97 -26.75 -28.61
N VAL A 131 18.95 -27.06 -27.31
CA VAL A 131 19.07 -26.07 -26.22
C VAL A 131 20.42 -25.35 -26.25
N ARG A 132 21.53 -26.07 -26.48
CA ARG A 132 22.87 -25.45 -26.60
C ARG A 132 22.96 -24.52 -27.81
N GLN A 133 22.43 -24.95 -28.95
CA GLN A 133 22.39 -24.14 -30.17
C GLN A 133 21.53 -22.90 -29.97
N TRP A 134 20.35 -23.08 -29.36
CA TRP A 134 19.46 -21.99 -29.01
C TRP A 134 20.09 -20.99 -28.04
N TRP A 135 20.79 -21.48 -27.00
CA TRP A 135 21.49 -20.62 -26.06
C TRP A 135 22.60 -19.83 -26.74
N ARG A 136 23.37 -20.44 -27.64
CA ARG A 136 24.40 -19.72 -28.41
C ARG A 136 23.81 -18.57 -29.23
N SER A 137 22.64 -18.75 -29.84
CA SER A 137 22.01 -17.70 -30.64
C SER A 137 21.35 -16.60 -29.79
N HIS A 138 20.91 -16.89 -28.56
CA HIS A 138 20.12 -15.95 -27.76
C HIS A 138 20.77 -15.47 -26.45
N ARG A 139 21.96 -15.99 -26.08
CA ARG A 139 22.62 -15.67 -24.80
C ARG A 139 22.81 -14.17 -24.55
N PHE A 140 23.16 -13.40 -25.59
CA PHE A 140 23.41 -11.97 -25.42
C PHE A 140 22.13 -11.20 -25.08
N ALA A 141 21.03 -11.51 -25.75
CA ALA A 141 19.73 -10.91 -25.44
C ALA A 141 19.28 -11.27 -24.02
N ALA A 142 19.42 -12.54 -23.61
CA ALA A 142 19.07 -12.97 -22.26
C ALA A 142 19.92 -12.30 -21.18
N ILE A 143 21.24 -12.21 -21.38
CA ILE A 143 22.17 -11.54 -20.45
C ILE A 143 21.86 -10.06 -20.34
N MET A 144 21.58 -9.38 -21.47
CA MET A 144 21.23 -7.95 -21.46
C MET A 144 19.93 -7.68 -20.71
N VAL A 145 18.90 -8.49 -20.91
CA VAL A 145 17.63 -8.38 -20.14
C VAL A 145 17.88 -8.61 -18.67
N PHE A 146 18.64 -9.65 -18.32
CA PHE A 146 18.95 -9.98 -16.93
C PHE A 146 19.75 -8.87 -16.23
N ALA A 147 20.78 -8.35 -16.90
CA ALA A 147 21.57 -7.22 -16.41
C ALA A 147 20.70 -5.96 -16.26
N ALA A 148 19.83 -5.67 -17.23
CA ALA A 148 18.91 -4.55 -17.16
C ALA A 148 17.93 -4.66 -15.97
N VAL A 149 17.35 -5.85 -15.76
CA VAL A 149 16.43 -6.11 -14.62
C VAL A 149 17.14 -5.96 -13.27
N LEU A 150 18.44 -6.20 -13.16
CA LEU A 150 19.21 -6.00 -11.92
C LEU A 150 19.68 -4.55 -11.73
N ILE A 151 20.15 -3.90 -12.80
CA ILE A 151 20.78 -2.57 -12.74
C ILE A 151 19.74 -1.45 -12.66
N LEU A 152 18.62 -1.55 -13.40
CA LEU A 152 17.62 -0.48 -13.47
C LEU A 152 16.89 -0.19 -12.16
N PRO A 153 16.51 -1.19 -11.32
CA PRO A 153 16.00 -0.90 -9.98
C PRO A 153 17.02 -0.13 -9.13
N MET A 154 18.32 -0.39 -9.30
CA MET A 154 19.37 0.30 -8.54
C MET A 154 19.54 1.77 -8.96
N ILE A 155 19.29 2.08 -10.23
CA ILE A 155 19.36 3.46 -10.76
C ILE A 155 18.07 4.24 -10.50
N GLY A 156 16.98 3.54 -10.17
CA GLY A 156 15.68 4.16 -9.91
C GLY A 156 14.93 4.64 -11.16
N ALA A 157 15.28 4.08 -12.32
CA ALA A 157 14.64 4.40 -13.59
C ALA A 157 13.39 3.52 -13.80
N THR A 158 12.34 3.82 -13.04
CA THR A 158 11.17 2.94 -12.88
C THR A 158 10.30 2.83 -14.13
N TRP A 159 10.28 3.86 -14.98
CA TRP A 159 9.64 3.81 -16.30
C TRP A 159 10.44 2.94 -17.29
N LEU A 160 11.77 3.00 -17.26
CA LEU A 160 12.64 2.11 -18.05
C LEU A 160 12.46 0.68 -17.58
N LEU A 161 12.35 0.47 -16.27
CA LEU A 161 12.02 -0.83 -15.70
C LEU A 161 10.66 -1.33 -16.17
N PHE A 162 9.64 -0.47 -16.27
CA PHE A 162 8.34 -0.83 -16.85
C PHE A 162 8.45 -1.19 -18.34
N LEU A 163 9.14 -0.39 -19.15
CA LEU A 163 9.37 -0.69 -20.57
C LEU A 163 10.19 -1.97 -20.76
N ILE A 164 11.11 -2.25 -19.85
CA ILE A 164 11.92 -3.47 -19.87
C ILE A 164 11.17 -4.66 -19.30
N LEU A 165 10.22 -4.48 -18.39
CA LEU A 165 9.21 -5.49 -18.07
C LEU A 165 8.35 -5.79 -19.29
N LEU A 166 7.91 -4.78 -20.05
CA LEU A 166 7.17 -4.98 -21.28
C LEU A 166 8.01 -5.65 -22.39
N ALA A 167 9.27 -5.24 -22.54
CA ALA A 167 10.19 -5.81 -23.51
C ALA A 167 10.63 -7.22 -23.11
N SER A 168 10.89 -7.47 -21.82
CA SER A 168 11.20 -8.80 -21.28
C SER A 168 10.00 -9.73 -21.41
N PHE A 169 8.78 -9.22 -21.28
CA PHE A 169 7.57 -9.95 -21.61
C PHE A 169 7.54 -10.34 -23.10
N GLY A 170 7.77 -9.39 -24.01
CA GLY A 170 7.91 -9.68 -25.44
C GLY A 170 9.03 -10.68 -25.78
N LEU A 171 10.18 -10.58 -25.11
CA LEU A 171 11.32 -11.49 -25.25
C LEU A 171 11.03 -12.87 -24.68
N LEU A 172 10.37 -12.97 -23.53
CA LEU A 172 9.91 -14.23 -22.94
C LEU A 172 8.99 -14.95 -23.93
N LEU A 173 8.07 -14.22 -24.55
CA LEU A 173 7.15 -14.75 -25.55
C LEU A 173 7.86 -15.19 -26.82
N TYR A 174 8.82 -14.41 -27.29
CA TYR A 174 9.68 -14.77 -28.40
C TYR A 174 10.46 -16.06 -28.08
N PHE A 175 11.04 -16.17 -26.88
CA PHE A 175 11.76 -17.35 -26.43
C PHE A 175 10.85 -18.57 -26.30
N LEU A 176 9.68 -18.44 -25.65
CA LEU A 176 8.69 -19.52 -25.54
C LEU A 176 8.21 -19.99 -26.92
N SER A 177 7.92 -19.05 -27.83
CA SER A 177 7.54 -19.37 -29.20
C SER A 177 8.69 -20.02 -29.97
N SER A 178 9.93 -19.59 -29.76
CA SER A 178 11.12 -20.19 -30.36
C SER A 178 11.35 -21.62 -29.84
N PHE A 179 11.18 -21.86 -28.53
CA PHE A 179 11.28 -23.20 -27.96
C PHE A 179 10.21 -24.14 -28.51
N ALA A 180 8.97 -23.65 -28.62
CA ALA A 180 7.88 -24.40 -29.25
C ALA A 180 8.17 -24.67 -30.74
N ARG A 181 8.80 -23.72 -31.45
CA ARG A 181 9.19 -23.91 -32.86
C ARG A 181 10.22 -25.02 -33.07
N HIS A 182 11.09 -25.26 -32.10
CA HIS A 182 12.13 -26.28 -32.19
C HIS A 182 11.69 -27.62 -31.55
N GLY A 183 10.42 -27.79 -31.18
CA GLY A 183 9.93 -29.01 -30.54
C GLY A 183 10.44 -29.22 -29.10
N ILE A 184 11.06 -28.22 -28.49
CA ILE A 184 11.66 -28.28 -27.14
C ILE A 184 10.64 -27.86 -26.05
N GLY A 185 9.45 -27.42 -26.46
CA GLY A 185 8.42 -26.81 -25.62
C GLY A 185 7.63 -27.78 -24.73
N ASN A 186 8.30 -28.71 -24.05
CA ASN A 186 7.66 -29.58 -23.07
C ASN A 186 7.23 -28.76 -21.84
N ARG A 187 6.06 -29.12 -21.30
CA ARG A 187 5.51 -28.54 -20.06
C ARG A 187 6.50 -28.40 -18.93
N LEU A 188 7.40 -29.36 -18.73
CA LEU A 188 8.39 -29.22 -17.68
C LEU A 188 9.29 -27.99 -17.88
N LEU A 189 9.84 -27.82 -19.09
CA LEU A 189 10.84 -26.80 -19.38
C LEU A 189 10.22 -25.41 -19.31
N ILE A 190 9.00 -25.26 -19.84
CA ILE A 190 8.23 -24.02 -19.75
C ILE A 190 7.90 -23.69 -18.29
N ALA A 191 7.38 -24.66 -17.53
CA ALA A 191 7.04 -24.46 -16.12
C ALA A 191 8.26 -24.06 -15.29
N GLN A 192 9.41 -24.70 -15.50
CA GLN A 192 10.66 -24.36 -14.83
C GLN A 192 11.14 -22.94 -15.16
N SER A 193 11.10 -22.58 -16.45
CA SER A 193 11.54 -21.26 -16.91
C SER A 193 10.66 -20.15 -16.32
N CYS A 194 9.35 -20.33 -16.36
CA CYS A 194 8.38 -19.42 -15.75
C CYS A 194 8.59 -19.32 -14.23
N LEU A 195 8.79 -20.45 -13.55
CA LEU A 195 9.03 -20.51 -12.11
C LEU A 195 10.30 -19.74 -11.72
N SER A 196 11.42 -19.97 -12.41
CA SER A 196 12.67 -19.26 -12.16
C SER A 196 12.56 -17.75 -12.43
N GLY A 197 11.85 -17.36 -13.50
CA GLY A 197 11.61 -15.96 -13.83
C GLY A 197 10.79 -15.22 -12.77
N LEU A 198 9.69 -15.83 -12.29
CA LEU A 198 8.85 -15.25 -11.25
C LEU A 198 9.59 -15.12 -9.91
N ILE A 199 10.41 -16.11 -9.53
CA ILE A 199 11.27 -16.04 -8.32
C ILE A 199 12.23 -14.87 -8.41
N LEU A 200 12.97 -14.78 -9.53
CA LEU A 200 13.95 -13.72 -9.74
C LEU A 200 13.29 -12.34 -9.65
N LEU A 201 12.17 -12.15 -10.37
CA LEU A 201 11.44 -10.89 -10.35
C LEU A 201 10.94 -10.58 -8.93
N SER A 202 10.41 -11.55 -8.19
CA SER A 202 10.05 -11.34 -6.79
C SER A 202 11.23 -10.84 -5.96
N MET A 203 12.39 -11.49 -6.08
CA MET A 203 13.59 -11.08 -5.33
C MET A 203 14.01 -9.65 -5.67
N THR A 204 13.96 -9.28 -6.96
CA THR A 204 14.28 -7.91 -7.38
C THR A 204 13.28 -6.88 -6.80
N MET A 205 12.00 -7.23 -6.69
CA MET A 205 10.97 -6.35 -6.13
C MET A 205 11.04 -6.25 -4.60
N GLN A 206 11.68 -7.20 -3.91
CA GLN A 206 11.92 -7.12 -2.46
C GLN A 206 13.14 -6.26 -2.11
N ASN A 207 13.95 -5.87 -3.10
CA ASN A 207 15.14 -5.08 -2.87
C ASN A 207 14.77 -3.66 -2.40
N THR A 208 15.09 -3.35 -1.14
CA THR A 208 14.78 -2.07 -0.48
C THR A 208 15.39 -0.86 -1.19
N TYR A 209 16.48 -1.05 -1.94
CA TYR A 209 17.10 0.03 -2.72
C TYR A 209 16.22 0.50 -3.88
N GLY A 210 15.35 -0.37 -4.42
CA GLY A 210 14.38 -0.01 -5.46
C GLY A 210 13.20 0.83 -4.96
N ALA A 211 12.94 0.85 -3.65
CA ALA A 211 11.83 1.60 -3.05
C ALA A 211 12.14 3.11 -2.89
N LEU A 212 13.41 3.49 -2.93
CA LEU A 212 13.85 4.88 -2.69
C LEU A 212 13.57 5.83 -3.87
N SER A 213 13.21 5.32 -5.03
CA SER A 213 13.13 6.07 -6.29
C SER A 213 11.71 6.09 -6.86
N GLY A 214 10.79 6.79 -6.19
CA GLY A 214 9.59 7.33 -6.81
C GLY A 214 8.61 6.36 -7.48
N ILE A 215 8.49 5.10 -7.03
CA ILE A 215 7.30 4.29 -7.33
C ILE A 215 6.25 4.57 -6.26
N HIS A 216 5.36 5.50 -6.58
CA HIS A 216 4.58 6.26 -5.59
C HIS A 216 3.29 5.62 -5.07
N PHE A 217 2.93 4.40 -5.50
CA PHE A 217 1.58 3.86 -5.19
C PHE A 217 1.46 2.35 -4.99
N VAL A 218 2.22 1.52 -5.70
CA VAL A 218 2.16 0.07 -5.48
C VAL A 218 3.17 -0.30 -4.42
N ASP A 219 2.70 -0.93 -3.34
CA ASP A 219 3.57 -1.61 -2.40
C ASP A 219 4.39 -2.63 -3.19
N GLN A 220 5.67 -2.36 -3.42
CA GLN A 220 6.59 -3.26 -4.12
C GLN A 220 6.56 -4.67 -3.50
N LYS A 221 6.22 -4.76 -2.21
CA LYS A 221 6.06 -6.02 -1.49
C LYS A 221 4.81 -6.78 -1.93
N LEU A 222 3.73 -6.08 -2.28
CA LEU A 222 2.53 -6.70 -2.85
C LEU A 222 2.82 -7.28 -4.24
N ILE A 223 3.61 -6.58 -5.07
CA ILE A 223 4.10 -7.10 -6.36
C ILE A 223 4.90 -8.38 -6.12
N ALA A 224 5.87 -8.35 -5.20
CA ALA A 224 6.65 -9.54 -4.85
C ALA A 224 5.77 -10.69 -4.35
N ALA A 225 4.77 -10.39 -3.50
CA ALA A 225 3.83 -11.39 -2.99
C ALA A 225 3.03 -12.05 -4.13
N VAL A 226 2.57 -11.28 -5.13
CA VAL A 226 1.87 -11.81 -6.31
C VAL A 226 2.79 -12.71 -7.13
N LEU A 227 4.02 -12.29 -7.39
CA LEU A 227 5.01 -13.08 -8.15
C LEU A 227 5.40 -14.39 -7.44
N LEU A 228 5.57 -14.35 -6.11
CA LEU A 228 5.77 -15.55 -5.29
C LEU A 228 4.55 -16.45 -5.30
N SER A 229 3.34 -15.88 -5.25
CA SER A 229 2.11 -16.66 -5.37
C SER A 229 2.09 -17.40 -6.71
N GLY A 230 2.45 -16.74 -7.81
CA GLY A 230 2.58 -17.38 -9.12
C GLY A 230 3.64 -18.49 -9.17
N THR A 231 4.78 -18.26 -8.52
CA THR A 231 5.84 -19.28 -8.36
C THR A 231 5.30 -20.53 -7.65
N LEU A 232 4.55 -20.32 -6.57
CA LEU A 232 3.91 -21.40 -5.83
C LEU A 232 2.93 -22.17 -6.72
N ILE A 233 2.25 -21.51 -7.66
CA ILE A 233 1.30 -22.14 -8.62
C ILE A 233 1.98 -23.01 -9.65
N LEU A 234 3.18 -22.62 -10.08
CA LEU A 234 3.92 -23.43 -11.05
C LEU A 234 4.62 -24.64 -10.43
N LEU A 235 4.99 -24.57 -9.14
CA LEU A 235 5.83 -25.59 -8.51
C LEU A 235 5.26 -27.03 -8.58
N PRO A 236 3.97 -27.30 -8.26
CA PRO A 236 3.42 -28.65 -8.41
C PRO A 236 3.40 -29.13 -9.85
N ILE A 237 3.21 -28.22 -10.82
CA ILE A 237 3.19 -28.56 -12.25
C ILE A 237 4.59 -29.00 -12.68
N VAL A 238 5.64 -28.33 -12.20
CA VAL A 238 7.04 -28.74 -12.40
C VAL A 238 7.27 -30.12 -11.80
N ILE A 239 6.90 -30.34 -10.53
CA ILE A 239 7.13 -31.61 -9.82
C ILE A 239 6.44 -32.79 -10.53
N THR A 240 5.17 -32.61 -10.90
CA THR A 240 4.39 -33.65 -11.60
C THR A 240 4.93 -33.95 -12.99
N SER A 241 5.36 -32.92 -13.73
CA SER A 241 5.97 -33.08 -15.06
C SER A 241 7.33 -33.79 -14.98
N MET A 242 8.16 -33.48 -13.97
CA MET A 242 9.41 -34.22 -13.70
C MET A 242 9.14 -35.69 -13.40
N ALA A 243 8.17 -35.97 -12.52
CA ALA A 243 7.82 -37.34 -12.13
C ALA A 243 7.32 -38.18 -13.32
N ARG A 244 6.74 -37.55 -14.35
CA ARG A 244 6.25 -38.20 -15.56
C ARG A 244 7.37 -38.54 -16.56
N MET A 245 8.37 -37.65 -16.72
CA MET A 245 9.54 -37.90 -17.57
C MET A 245 10.53 -38.88 -16.95
N GLY A 246 10.61 -38.91 -15.63
CA GLY A 246 11.34 -39.92 -14.88
C GLY A 246 10.60 -41.26 -14.86
N GLY A 247 10.46 -41.91 -16.01
CA GLY A 247 10.24 -43.36 -16.03
C GLY A 247 11.28 -44.02 -15.12
N ARG A 248 10.81 -44.96 -14.26
CA ARG A 248 11.51 -45.56 -13.10
C ARG A 248 13.02 -45.84 -13.30
N THR A 249 13.45 -46.12 -14.52
CA THR A 249 14.81 -46.55 -14.91
C THR A 249 15.77 -45.42 -15.30
N ALA A 250 15.29 -44.29 -15.85
CA ALA A 250 16.15 -43.14 -16.21
C ALA A 250 16.58 -42.34 -14.96
N PHE A 251 15.71 -42.30 -13.94
CA PHE A 251 15.98 -41.65 -12.66
C PHE A 251 16.96 -42.47 -11.78
N GLU A 252 17.04 -43.78 -11.99
CA GLU A 252 17.93 -44.67 -11.23
C GLU A 252 19.32 -44.83 -11.88
N SER A 253 19.44 -44.79 -13.21
CA SER A 253 20.70 -45.15 -13.89
C SER A 253 21.66 -43.99 -14.20
N LYS A 254 21.18 -42.73 -14.31
CA LYS A 254 22.05 -41.58 -14.67
C LYS A 254 22.01 -40.40 -13.70
N GLN A 255 21.15 -40.41 -12.69
CA GLN A 255 20.90 -39.24 -11.85
C GLN A 255 21.60 -39.35 -10.48
N LYS A 256 22.93 -39.48 -10.47
CA LYS A 256 23.76 -39.44 -9.24
C LYS A 256 23.86 -38.04 -8.61
N SER A 257 23.46 -37.00 -9.32
CA SER A 257 23.36 -35.64 -8.81
C SER A 257 21.89 -35.31 -8.53
N PRO A 258 21.51 -35.01 -7.28
CA PRO A 258 20.14 -34.73 -6.95
C PRO A 258 19.86 -33.29 -7.38
N HIS A 259 19.53 -33.07 -8.65
CA HIS A 259 19.18 -31.75 -9.19
C HIS A 259 18.02 -31.09 -8.43
N TRP A 260 17.15 -31.87 -7.77
CA TRP A 260 16.15 -31.33 -6.84
C TRP A 260 16.77 -30.74 -5.57
N LEU A 261 17.84 -31.35 -5.05
CA LEU A 261 18.68 -30.85 -3.95
C LEU A 261 19.52 -29.68 -4.44
N VAL A 262 19.92 -29.62 -5.72
CA VAL A 262 20.53 -28.41 -6.28
C VAL A 262 19.49 -27.29 -6.34
N ILE A 263 18.27 -27.50 -6.83
CA ILE A 263 17.20 -26.47 -6.82
C ILE A 263 16.84 -26.08 -5.37
N LEU A 264 16.76 -27.04 -4.44
CA LEU A 264 16.56 -26.78 -3.02
C LEU A 264 17.75 -26.00 -2.41
N CYS A 265 18.99 -26.37 -2.73
CA CYS A 265 20.21 -25.75 -2.20
C CYS A 265 20.63 -24.45 -2.92
N THR A 266 20.19 -24.18 -4.15
CA THR A 266 20.46 -22.93 -4.86
C THR A 266 19.34 -21.91 -4.70
N PHE A 267 18.16 -22.32 -4.25
CA PHE A 267 17.06 -21.39 -4.00
C PHE A 267 16.59 -21.36 -2.55
N LEU A 268 16.35 -22.51 -1.91
CA LEU A 268 15.88 -22.51 -0.50
C LEU A 268 16.98 -22.02 0.43
N ILE A 269 18.22 -22.51 0.27
CA ILE A 269 19.36 -22.13 1.10
C ILE A 269 19.71 -20.65 0.92
N PRO A 270 19.83 -20.07 -0.29
CA PRO A 270 20.10 -18.64 -0.43
C PRO A 270 18.94 -17.76 -0.01
N ASN A 271 17.67 -18.19 -0.13
CA ASN A 271 16.54 -17.43 0.44
C ASN A 271 16.57 -17.45 1.98
N VAL A 272 16.84 -18.61 2.58
CA VAL A 272 16.98 -18.76 4.03
C VAL A 272 18.21 -17.98 4.53
N LEU A 273 19.35 -18.06 3.84
CA LEU A 273 20.55 -17.29 4.15
C LEU A 273 20.37 -15.79 3.92
N LEU A 274 19.73 -15.35 2.83
CA LEU A 274 19.42 -13.95 2.59
C LEU A 274 18.50 -13.40 3.68
N LEU A 275 17.48 -14.16 4.10
CA LEU A 275 16.59 -13.79 5.20
C LEU A 275 17.32 -13.77 6.56
N ILE A 276 18.20 -14.73 6.83
CA ILE A 276 19.04 -14.78 8.04
C ILE A 276 20.05 -13.62 8.04
N VAL A 277 20.67 -13.30 6.90
CA VAL A 277 21.63 -12.20 6.75
C VAL A 277 20.93 -10.84 6.80
N LEU A 278 19.69 -10.73 6.33
CA LEU A 278 18.86 -9.52 6.47
C LEU A 278 18.25 -9.39 7.87
N SER A 279 18.20 -10.46 8.67
CA SER A 279 17.65 -10.44 10.03
C SER A 279 18.42 -9.53 11.02
N PRO A 280 19.77 -9.45 11.04
CA PRO A 280 20.50 -8.54 11.93
C PRO A 280 20.43 -7.07 11.49
N PHE A 281 20.11 -6.77 10.23
CA PHE A 281 19.87 -5.40 9.77
C PHE A 281 18.48 -4.87 10.16
N ARG A 282 17.58 -5.72 10.66
CA ARG A 282 16.41 -5.27 11.41
C ARG A 282 16.88 -4.84 12.79
N LYS A 283 17.18 -3.56 12.98
CA LYS A 283 17.13 -2.99 14.33
C LYS A 283 15.74 -3.28 14.88
N PRO A 284 15.60 -4.01 16.00
CA PRO A 284 14.32 -4.15 16.66
C PRO A 284 13.92 -2.75 17.11
N VAL A 285 12.99 -2.13 16.39
CA VAL A 285 12.30 -0.95 16.89
C VAL A 285 11.45 -1.48 18.04
N TYR A 286 11.82 -1.11 19.26
CA TYR A 286 11.40 -1.72 20.53
C TYR A 286 9.88 -1.81 20.79
N ASN A 287 9.02 -1.30 19.90
CA ASN A 287 7.56 -1.28 20.07
C ASN A 287 6.76 -1.73 18.83
N GLN A 288 7.39 -2.35 17.83
CA GLN A 288 6.64 -2.94 16.73
C GLN A 288 6.54 -4.46 16.91
N PRO A 289 5.34 -5.03 17.19
CA PRO A 289 5.16 -6.45 16.99
C PRO A 289 5.56 -6.74 15.53
N ALA A 290 6.47 -7.70 15.34
CA ALA A 290 6.87 -8.16 14.03
C ALA A 290 5.68 -8.93 13.41
N ILE A 291 4.59 -8.22 13.06
CA ILE A 291 3.36 -8.81 12.55
C ILE A 291 3.63 -9.48 11.21
N PHE A 292 4.50 -8.89 10.37
CA PHE A 292 5.05 -9.57 9.19
C PHE A 292 6.15 -10.59 9.50
N GLY A 293 6.73 -10.57 10.70
CA GLY A 293 7.43 -11.72 11.24
C GLY A 293 6.46 -12.89 11.35
N GLY A 294 5.39 -12.77 12.15
CA GLY A 294 4.41 -13.84 12.35
C GLY A 294 3.75 -14.35 11.06
N TYR A 295 3.13 -13.47 10.27
CA TYR A 295 2.45 -13.87 9.04
C TYR A 295 3.41 -14.22 7.90
N GLY A 296 4.55 -13.55 7.79
CA GLY A 296 5.60 -13.92 6.84
C GLY A 296 6.18 -15.30 7.16
N TRP A 297 6.43 -15.58 8.44
CA TRP A 297 6.84 -16.91 8.91
C TRP A 297 5.73 -17.94 8.76
N LEU A 298 4.46 -17.59 8.94
CA LEU A 298 3.33 -18.49 8.69
C LEU A 298 3.22 -18.84 7.21
N ILE A 299 3.25 -17.84 6.31
CA ILE A 299 3.24 -18.07 4.86
C ILE A 299 4.46 -18.91 4.48
N PHE A 300 5.64 -18.60 5.02
CA PHE A 300 6.86 -19.36 4.78
C PHE A 300 6.78 -20.79 5.33
N ALA A 301 6.21 -21.00 6.52
CA ALA A 301 5.99 -22.31 7.11
C ALA A 301 4.97 -23.13 6.31
N ILE A 302 3.90 -22.50 5.83
CA ILE A 302 2.93 -23.10 4.90
C ILE A 302 3.65 -23.47 3.60
N MET A 303 4.49 -22.59 3.06
CA MET A 303 5.29 -22.88 1.86
C MET A 303 6.23 -24.07 2.06
N ILE A 304 6.96 -24.12 3.18
CA ILE A 304 7.80 -25.25 3.55
C ILE A 304 6.96 -26.50 3.71
N ALA A 305 5.83 -26.44 4.42
CA ALA A 305 4.96 -27.59 4.64
C ALA A 305 4.40 -28.14 3.32
N VAL A 306 4.00 -27.28 2.38
CA VAL A 306 3.56 -27.67 1.04
C VAL A 306 4.70 -28.31 0.26
N GLN A 307 5.90 -27.73 0.29
CA GLN A 307 7.08 -28.26 -0.39
C GLN A 307 7.50 -29.62 0.18
N VAL A 308 7.58 -29.72 1.51
CA VAL A 308 7.91 -30.95 2.23
C VAL A 308 6.85 -32.01 1.96
N SER A 309 5.56 -31.66 1.97
CA SER A 309 4.49 -32.60 1.65
C SER A 309 4.56 -33.12 0.21
N ALA A 310 4.86 -32.24 -0.76
CA ALA A 310 5.06 -32.63 -2.15
C ALA A 310 6.28 -33.55 -2.33
N VAL A 311 7.38 -33.27 -1.62
CA VAL A 311 8.59 -34.10 -1.60
C VAL A 311 8.32 -35.46 -0.93
N ILE A 312 7.71 -35.48 0.26
CA ILE A 312 7.32 -36.70 0.97
C ILE A 312 6.38 -37.55 0.10
N TRP A 313 5.40 -36.93 -0.57
CA TRP A 313 4.51 -37.63 -1.49
C TRP A 313 5.26 -38.25 -2.66
N ALA A 314 6.19 -37.50 -3.29
CA ALA A 314 7.02 -38.02 -4.36
C ALA A 314 7.91 -39.19 -3.90
N ILE A 315 8.46 -39.10 -2.68
CA ILE A 315 9.27 -40.14 -2.05
C ILE A 315 8.43 -41.38 -1.72
N LEU A 316 7.26 -41.23 -1.09
CA LEU A 316 6.34 -42.32 -0.77
C LEU A 316 5.85 -43.03 -2.05
N ARG A 317 5.61 -42.27 -3.12
CA ARG A 317 5.31 -42.82 -4.45
C ARG A 317 6.47 -43.66 -4.99
N ARG A 318 7.71 -43.23 -4.76
CA ARG A 318 8.93 -43.97 -5.16
C ARG A 318 9.07 -45.30 -4.41
N PHE A 319 8.82 -45.30 -3.09
CA PHE A 319 9.00 -46.49 -2.25
C PHE A 319 7.87 -47.52 -2.35
N ARG A 320 6.63 -47.11 -2.67
CA ARG A 320 5.54 -48.07 -2.90
C ARG A 320 5.70 -48.77 -4.25
N LYS A 321 6.44 -49.88 -4.28
CA LYS A 321 6.42 -50.87 -5.36
C LYS A 321 5.04 -51.54 -5.39
N ALA A 322 4.06 -50.90 -6.04
CA ALA A 322 2.78 -51.55 -6.28
C ALA A 322 3.00 -52.73 -7.25
N PRO A 323 2.48 -53.94 -6.94
CA PRO A 323 2.47 -55.06 -7.87
C PRO A 323 1.69 -54.68 -9.12
N VAL A 324 2.18 -55.13 -10.28
CA VAL A 324 1.82 -54.69 -11.64
C VAL A 324 0.32 -54.82 -11.95
N ALA A 325 -0.43 -55.62 -11.19
CA ALA A 325 -1.81 -56.01 -11.51
C ALA A 325 -2.93 -55.07 -11.04
N GLN A 326 -2.68 -54.01 -10.25
CA GLN A 326 -3.73 -53.06 -9.83
C GLN A 326 -3.44 -51.63 -10.30
N HIS A 327 -3.56 -51.42 -11.62
CA HIS A 327 -3.70 -50.09 -12.23
C HIS A 327 -5.16 -49.58 -12.14
N VAL A 328 -5.80 -49.73 -10.98
CA VAL A 328 -7.03 -48.96 -10.71
C VAL A 328 -6.62 -47.50 -10.64
N ALA A 329 -7.18 -46.70 -11.54
CA ALA A 329 -6.89 -45.28 -11.75
C ALA A 329 -6.79 -44.53 -10.43
N ARG A 330 -5.57 -44.43 -9.88
CA ARG A 330 -5.36 -43.68 -8.65
C ARG A 330 -5.52 -42.21 -9.00
N PRO A 331 -6.29 -41.46 -8.22
CA PRO A 331 -6.62 -40.09 -8.53
C PRO A 331 -5.38 -39.20 -8.50
N GLU A 332 -4.78 -38.98 -9.67
CA GLU A 332 -3.69 -38.01 -9.87
C GLU A 332 -4.13 -36.57 -9.56
N TRP A 333 -5.43 -36.35 -9.31
CA TRP A 333 -6.00 -35.07 -8.94
C TRP A 333 -5.74 -34.65 -7.49
N ILE A 334 -5.41 -35.56 -6.55
CA ILE A 334 -5.27 -35.22 -5.12
C ILE A 334 -4.27 -34.08 -4.86
N PRO A 335 -3.03 -34.09 -5.41
CA PRO A 335 -2.09 -32.99 -5.22
C PRO A 335 -2.57 -31.70 -5.88
N GLY A 336 -3.25 -31.79 -7.04
CA GLY A 336 -3.85 -30.64 -7.71
C GLY A 336 -4.98 -30.00 -6.91
N VAL A 337 -5.83 -30.81 -6.28
CA VAL A 337 -6.92 -30.34 -5.42
C VAL A 337 -6.37 -29.74 -4.12
N LEU A 338 -5.44 -30.40 -3.43
CA LEU A 338 -4.80 -29.83 -2.24
C LEU A 338 -4.15 -28.48 -2.57
N TYR A 339 -3.52 -28.38 -3.73
CA TYR A 339 -2.89 -27.17 -4.21
C TYR A 339 -3.89 -26.02 -4.47
N VAL A 340 -4.97 -26.29 -5.18
CA VAL A 340 -6.07 -25.32 -5.41
C VAL A 340 -6.68 -24.88 -4.07
N CYS A 341 -6.89 -25.83 -3.15
CA CYS A 341 -7.43 -25.56 -1.82
C CYS A 341 -6.52 -24.70 -0.95
N ILE A 342 -5.21 -24.62 -1.21
CA ILE A 342 -4.29 -23.74 -0.46
C ILE A 342 -4.17 -22.38 -1.16
N THR A 343 -4.14 -22.37 -2.48
CA THR A 343 -3.75 -21.17 -3.25
C THR A 343 -4.90 -20.27 -3.61
N VAL A 344 -6.09 -20.82 -3.85
CA VAL A 344 -7.29 -19.99 -4.00
C VAL A 344 -7.59 -19.23 -2.71
N PRO A 345 -7.59 -19.83 -1.51
CA PRO A 345 -7.75 -19.07 -0.27
C PRO A 345 -6.63 -18.07 -0.01
N LEU A 346 -5.37 -18.38 -0.33
CA LEU A 346 -4.26 -17.44 -0.18
C LEU A 346 -4.42 -16.22 -1.12
N LEU A 347 -4.79 -16.46 -2.38
CA LEU A 347 -4.97 -15.41 -3.38
C LEU A 347 -6.23 -14.59 -3.08
N LEU A 348 -7.33 -15.25 -2.68
CA LEU A 348 -8.51 -14.59 -2.14
C LEU A 348 -8.14 -13.75 -0.92
N TRP A 349 -7.37 -14.26 0.04
CA TRP A 349 -6.94 -13.53 1.24
C TRP A 349 -6.08 -12.29 0.92
N LEU A 350 -5.15 -12.40 -0.05
CA LEU A 350 -4.33 -11.27 -0.52
C LEU A 350 -5.17 -10.24 -1.28
N THR A 351 -6.07 -10.68 -2.14
CA THR A 351 -6.95 -9.81 -2.95
C THR A 351 -8.25 -9.43 -2.21
N ASN A 352 -8.45 -9.92 -1.00
CA ASN A 352 -9.70 -9.79 -0.24
C ASN A 352 -10.09 -8.32 -0.04
N GLN A 353 -9.15 -7.37 -0.10
CA GLN A 353 -9.51 -5.95 -0.04
C GLN A 353 -10.26 -5.44 -1.27
N ILE A 354 -9.93 -5.98 -2.45
CA ILE A 354 -10.60 -5.68 -3.71
C ILE A 354 -12.00 -6.28 -3.67
N TRP A 355 -12.11 -7.52 -3.19
CA TRP A 355 -13.37 -8.26 -3.14
C TRP A 355 -14.27 -7.87 -1.96
N TRP A 356 -13.68 -7.37 -0.88
CA TRP A 356 -14.35 -7.11 0.39
C TRP A 356 -13.94 -5.75 0.96
N PRO A 357 -14.35 -4.66 0.29
CA PRO A 357 -14.02 -3.30 0.71
C PRO A 357 -14.58 -2.98 2.10
N ALA A 358 -14.00 -1.97 2.74
CA ALA A 358 -14.50 -1.41 3.99
C ALA A 358 -15.74 -0.53 3.71
N THR A 359 -16.87 -1.17 3.46
CA THR A 359 -18.16 -0.50 3.22
C THR A 359 -18.69 0.13 4.51
N PRO A 360 -19.52 1.20 4.44
CA PRO A 360 -20.14 1.82 5.61
C PRO A 360 -20.83 0.81 6.56
N ALA A 361 -21.60 -0.14 6.01
CA ALA A 361 -22.26 -1.19 6.79
C ALA A 361 -21.30 -2.11 7.57
N ARG A 362 -20.07 -2.30 7.07
CA ARG A 362 -19.07 -3.15 7.73
C ARG A 362 -18.29 -2.39 8.78
N ILE A 363 -18.06 -1.10 8.56
CA ILE A 363 -17.53 -0.19 9.59
C ILE A 363 -18.55 -0.10 10.72
N LEU A 364 -19.85 0.05 10.41
CA LEU A 364 -20.94 0.00 11.38
C LEU A 364 -20.91 -1.29 12.21
N HIS A 365 -20.91 -2.45 11.55
CA HIS A 365 -20.82 -3.73 12.23
C HIS A 365 -19.54 -3.85 13.09
N TYR A 366 -18.40 -3.32 12.64
CA TYR A 366 -17.17 -3.29 13.44
C TYR A 366 -17.34 -2.46 14.72
N VAL A 367 -17.98 -1.28 14.62
CA VAL A 367 -18.25 -0.40 15.76
C VAL A 367 -19.20 -1.09 16.76
N GLU A 368 -20.24 -1.74 16.28
CA GLU A 368 -21.23 -2.47 17.10
C GLU A 368 -20.67 -3.77 17.72
N ALA A 369 -19.69 -4.39 17.05
CA ALA A 369 -19.05 -5.63 17.51
C ALA A 369 -18.00 -5.42 18.62
N PHE A 370 -17.89 -4.23 19.21
CA PHE A 370 -16.94 -3.91 20.28
C PHE A 370 -16.92 -5.03 21.35
N GLU A 371 -15.74 -5.62 21.56
CA GLU A 371 -15.57 -6.86 22.35
C GLU A 371 -15.73 -6.62 23.85
N GLN A 372 -16.34 -7.58 24.55
CA GLN A 372 -16.41 -7.63 26.02
C GLN A 372 -15.29 -8.56 26.52
N GLY A 373 -14.27 -8.02 27.20
CA GLY A 373 -13.22 -8.81 27.82
C GLY A 373 -12.18 -7.96 28.55
N PRO A 374 -11.37 -8.56 29.45
CA PRO A 374 -10.37 -7.84 30.25
C PRO A 374 -9.18 -7.31 29.42
N TYR A 375 -9.01 -7.79 28.18
CA TYR A 375 -8.01 -7.33 27.23
C TYR A 375 -8.65 -7.21 25.85
N PRO A 376 -9.50 -6.19 25.59
CA PRO A 376 -10.06 -6.03 24.26
C PRO A 376 -8.90 -5.85 23.28
N SER A 377 -8.93 -6.59 22.17
CA SER A 377 -7.92 -6.46 21.11
C SER A 377 -7.89 -5.05 20.47
N ILE A 378 -8.88 -4.23 20.83
CA ILE A 378 -9.15 -2.89 20.34
C ILE A 378 -9.15 -1.92 21.53
N THR A 379 -8.27 -0.92 21.51
CA THR A 379 -8.31 0.18 22.49
C THR A 379 -9.50 1.10 22.19
N PHE A 380 -10.08 1.72 23.23
CA PHE A 380 -11.13 2.72 23.06
C PHE A 380 -10.74 3.81 22.07
N ARG A 381 -9.48 4.26 22.11
CA ARG A 381 -8.95 5.26 21.18
C ARG A 381 -8.98 4.80 19.72
N ASN A 382 -8.64 3.55 19.45
CA ASN A 382 -8.67 3.01 18.09
C ASN A 382 -10.10 2.78 17.58
N TRP A 383 -11.02 2.43 18.48
CA TRP A 383 -12.45 2.25 18.17
C TRP A 383 -13.18 3.59 18.00
N GLU A 384 -12.77 4.63 18.72
CA GLU A 384 -13.40 5.95 18.69
C GLU A 384 -13.41 6.56 17.29
N ILE A 385 -12.31 6.47 16.54
CA ILE A 385 -12.22 7.08 15.20
C ILE A 385 -13.32 6.54 14.27
N PRO A 386 -13.47 5.21 14.06
CA PRO A 386 -14.56 4.69 13.25
C PRO A 386 -15.94 4.90 13.88
N ALA A 387 -16.08 4.85 15.22
CA ALA A 387 -17.35 5.12 15.89
C ALA A 387 -17.83 6.57 15.70
N ARG A 388 -16.93 7.54 15.83
CA ARG A 388 -17.23 8.96 15.59
C ARG A 388 -17.64 9.18 14.14
N TRP A 389 -16.94 8.54 13.21
CA TRP A 389 -17.31 8.61 11.80
C TRP A 389 -18.68 8.00 11.51
N THR A 390 -19.05 6.84 12.09
CA THR A 390 -20.38 6.26 11.85
C THR A 390 -21.50 7.15 12.40
N ILE A 391 -21.26 7.83 13.53
CA ILE A 391 -22.17 8.85 14.08
C ILE A 391 -22.26 10.07 13.15
N GLU A 392 -21.11 10.61 12.70
CA GLU A 392 -21.03 11.73 11.75
C GLU A 392 -21.73 11.43 10.42
N GLN A 393 -21.72 10.17 9.97
CA GLN A 393 -22.44 9.71 8.77
C GLN A 393 -23.93 9.45 8.99
N GLY A 394 -24.45 9.59 10.22
CA GLY A 394 -25.87 9.33 10.52
C GLY A 394 -26.25 7.85 10.47
N LEU A 395 -25.30 6.92 10.70
CA LEU A 395 -25.55 5.47 10.65
C LEU A 395 -26.11 4.90 11.95
N HIS A 396 -26.21 5.72 13.02
CA HIS A 396 -26.82 5.37 14.32
C HIS A 396 -26.36 4.00 14.88
N PRO A 397 -25.06 3.79 15.15
CA PRO A 397 -24.55 2.52 15.67
C PRO A 397 -25.18 2.15 17.03
N ASP A 398 -25.46 0.86 17.25
CA ASP A 398 -25.76 0.37 18.59
C ASP A 398 -24.49 0.38 19.47
N LEU A 399 -24.43 1.34 20.40
CA LEU A 399 -23.32 1.51 21.34
C LEU A 399 -23.52 0.76 22.67
N SER A 400 -24.56 -0.07 22.80
CA SER A 400 -24.92 -0.76 24.05
C SER A 400 -23.76 -1.60 24.63
N ARG A 401 -22.97 -2.26 23.78
CA ARG A 401 -21.81 -3.06 24.21
C ARG A 401 -20.68 -2.19 24.73
N ALA A 402 -20.32 -1.14 24.01
CA ALA A 402 -19.28 -0.20 24.45
C ALA A 402 -19.67 0.49 25.76
N ARG A 403 -20.97 0.81 25.94
CA ARG A 403 -21.50 1.35 27.19
C ARG A 403 -21.34 0.38 28.36
N LYS A 404 -21.67 -0.91 28.19
CA LYS A 404 -21.46 -1.92 29.23
C LYS A 404 -20.00 -2.04 29.67
N VAL A 405 -19.06 -1.94 28.72
CA VAL A 405 -17.62 -1.96 29.04
C VAL A 405 -17.25 -0.69 29.80
N LEU A 406 -17.70 0.49 29.36
CA LEU A 406 -17.45 1.74 30.05
C LEU A 406 -18.00 1.73 31.49
N ASP A 407 -19.23 1.24 31.69
CA ASP A 407 -19.84 1.15 33.02
C ASP A 407 -19.03 0.23 33.96
N TYR A 408 -18.48 -0.87 33.42
CA TYR A 408 -17.57 -1.75 34.18
C TYR A 408 -16.26 -1.05 34.54
N GLU A 409 -15.63 -0.36 33.58
CA GLU A 409 -14.37 0.37 33.79
C GLU A 409 -14.51 1.48 34.85
N ILE A 410 -15.62 2.23 34.80
CA ILE A 410 -15.97 3.24 35.82
C ILE A 410 -16.14 2.57 37.20
N ALA A 411 -16.82 1.41 37.27
CA ALA A 411 -17.06 0.72 38.52
C ALA A 411 -15.79 0.10 39.14
N THR A 412 -14.80 -0.25 38.31
CA THR A 412 -13.53 -0.84 38.77
C THR A 412 -12.39 0.16 38.97
N ASP A 413 -12.59 1.42 38.58
CA ASP A 413 -11.62 2.51 38.73
C ASP A 413 -10.20 2.17 38.25
N GLN A 414 -10.08 1.70 36.99
CA GLN A 414 -8.79 1.29 36.44
C GLN A 414 -7.90 2.49 36.07
N ASP A 415 -6.58 2.32 36.17
CA ASP A 415 -5.56 3.32 35.79
C ASP A 415 -5.72 3.90 34.36
N LEU A 416 -6.41 3.18 33.47
CA LEU A 416 -6.65 3.60 32.08
C LEU A 416 -7.96 4.36 31.87
N LEU A 417 -8.77 4.53 32.91
CA LEU A 417 -10.11 5.13 32.84
C LEU A 417 -10.08 6.53 32.22
N ALA A 418 -9.09 7.37 32.57
CA ALA A 418 -8.94 8.71 32.00
C ALA A 418 -8.82 8.72 30.46
N PHE A 419 -8.09 7.74 29.88
CA PHE A 419 -7.96 7.61 28.42
C PHE A 419 -9.25 7.09 27.76
N ILE A 420 -9.96 6.21 28.46
CA ILE A 420 -11.25 5.66 28.02
C ILE A 420 -12.30 6.76 28.02
N LEU A 421 -12.43 7.51 29.11
CA LEU A 421 -13.40 8.61 29.25
C LEU A 421 -13.22 9.65 28.16
N GLY A 422 -11.98 10.04 27.84
CA GLY A 422 -11.72 11.02 26.79
C GLY A 422 -12.22 10.58 25.41
N SER A 423 -12.20 9.28 25.13
CA SER A 423 -12.74 8.70 23.90
C SER A 423 -14.26 8.55 23.99
N ALA A 424 -14.77 8.13 25.14
CA ALA A 424 -16.19 7.92 25.40
C ALA A 424 -17.02 9.21 25.31
N PHE A 425 -16.52 10.33 25.82
CA PHE A 425 -17.19 11.63 25.68
C PHE A 425 -17.33 12.05 24.21
N ARG A 426 -16.29 11.84 23.39
CA ARG A 426 -16.28 12.23 21.97
C ARG A 426 -17.29 11.48 21.10
N VAL A 427 -17.69 10.29 21.51
CA VAL A 427 -18.72 9.49 20.81
C VAL A 427 -20.07 9.52 21.53
N GLY A 428 -20.23 10.35 22.56
CA GLY A 428 -21.49 10.49 23.30
C GLY A 428 -21.88 9.26 24.13
N LEU A 429 -20.90 8.48 24.61
CA LEU A 429 -21.15 7.32 25.47
C LEU A 429 -21.49 7.72 26.91
N VAL A 430 -20.83 8.75 27.44
CA VAL A 430 -21.06 9.28 28.79
C VAL A 430 -22.29 10.17 28.75
N ARG A 431 -23.31 9.84 29.54
CA ARG A 431 -24.52 10.64 29.63
C ARG A 431 -24.35 11.80 30.63
N PRO A 432 -25.06 12.93 30.45
CA PRO A 432 -24.97 14.07 31.36
C PRO A 432 -25.24 13.70 32.84
N ASP A 433 -26.17 12.78 33.10
CA ASP A 433 -26.51 12.30 34.45
C ASP A 433 -25.40 11.44 35.10
N GLN A 434 -24.44 10.94 34.32
CA GLN A 434 -23.32 10.16 34.83
C GLN A 434 -22.12 11.03 35.22
N ILE A 435 -22.07 12.29 34.77
CA ILE A 435 -20.89 13.15 34.92
C ILE A 435 -20.53 13.37 36.40
N ASP A 436 -21.53 13.64 37.24
CA ASP A 436 -21.31 13.91 38.67
C ASP A 436 -20.91 12.64 39.47
N THR A 437 -21.00 11.46 38.85
CA THR A 437 -20.60 10.18 39.45
C THR A 437 -19.22 9.70 39.01
N LEU A 438 -18.54 10.44 38.12
CA LEU A 438 -17.21 10.07 37.65
C LEU A 438 -16.17 10.24 38.78
N PRO A 439 -15.29 9.24 38.98
CA PRO A 439 -14.22 9.34 39.98
C PRO A 439 -13.28 10.50 39.63
N ASP A 440 -12.72 11.12 40.67
CA ASP A 440 -11.68 12.15 40.60
C ASP A 440 -11.99 13.41 39.78
N LEU A 441 -13.23 13.59 39.31
CA LEU A 441 -13.60 14.76 38.50
C LEU A 441 -13.32 16.08 39.21
N GLU A 442 -13.62 16.17 40.50
CA GLU A 442 -13.40 17.40 41.28
C GLU A 442 -11.91 17.64 41.58
N GLU A 443 -11.12 16.58 41.78
CA GLU A 443 -9.66 16.69 41.92
C GLU A 443 -9.01 17.18 40.62
N GLU A 444 -9.37 16.57 39.50
CA GLU A 444 -8.84 16.95 38.19
C GLU A 444 -9.34 18.31 37.72
N ARG A 445 -10.57 18.67 38.08
CA ARG A 445 -11.08 20.04 37.89
C ARG A 445 -10.20 21.06 38.60
N ARG A 446 -9.80 20.81 39.86
CA ARG A 446 -8.90 21.69 40.62
C ARG A 446 -7.49 21.70 40.05
N SER A 447 -7.05 20.62 39.40
CA SER A 447 -5.77 20.57 38.67
C SER A 447 -5.78 21.46 37.41
N LEU A 448 -6.94 21.58 36.76
CA LEU A 448 -7.13 22.34 35.52
C LEU A 448 -7.53 23.81 35.74
N LEU A 449 -8.31 24.11 36.76
CA LEU A 449 -8.80 25.45 37.09
C LEU A 449 -7.99 26.08 38.22
N PRO A 450 -7.89 27.42 38.30
CA PRO A 450 -7.11 28.05 39.35
C PRO A 450 -7.86 27.97 40.69
N GLU A 451 -7.22 27.42 41.72
CA GLU A 451 -7.61 27.68 43.10
C GLU A 451 -7.17 29.12 43.43
N ALA A 452 -8.12 30.06 43.35
CA ALA A 452 -8.06 31.44 43.86
C ALA A 452 -6.63 31.99 44.15
N ASN A 453 -5.90 32.40 43.09
CA ASN A 453 -4.96 33.55 43.01
C ASN A 453 -3.83 33.36 41.96
N SER A 454 -3.87 34.22 40.93
CA SER A 454 -2.74 34.81 40.18
C SER A 454 -1.65 33.93 39.53
N ARG A 455 -1.82 32.62 39.35
CA ARG A 455 -0.84 31.84 38.57
C ARG A 455 -1.00 32.12 37.08
N LYS A 456 0.08 32.61 36.44
CA LYS A 456 0.18 32.66 34.97
C LYS A 456 -0.26 31.32 34.36
N PRO A 457 -1.04 31.32 33.27
CA PRO A 457 -1.49 30.10 32.62
C PRO A 457 -0.30 29.18 32.34
N ARG A 458 -0.32 28.00 32.95
CA ARG A 458 0.69 26.97 32.71
C ARG A 458 0.17 26.00 31.68
N ARG A 459 1.10 25.45 30.93
CA ARG A 459 0.88 24.27 30.10
C ARG A 459 0.12 23.16 30.85
N ILE A 460 -0.67 22.39 30.10
CA ILE A 460 -1.26 21.14 30.56
C ILE A 460 -0.32 19.97 30.20
N TYR A 461 0.17 19.26 31.22
CA TYR A 461 0.88 18.00 31.03
C TYR A 461 -0.17 16.87 30.89
N GLY A 462 0.06 15.91 30.00
CA GLY A 462 -0.91 14.82 29.80
C GLY A 462 -2.25 15.28 29.22
N LEU A 463 -2.26 16.19 28.22
CA LEU A 463 -3.50 16.75 27.66
C LEU A 463 -4.57 15.69 27.31
N ASN A 464 -4.16 14.51 26.82
CA ASN A 464 -5.08 13.41 26.52
C ASN A 464 -5.71 12.76 27.76
N GLN A 465 -4.98 12.69 28.87
CA GLN A 465 -5.48 12.18 30.15
C GLN A 465 -6.49 13.18 30.74
N ASN A 466 -6.30 14.47 30.50
CA ASN A 466 -7.17 15.52 31.05
C ASN A 466 -8.32 15.90 30.11
N ALA A 467 -8.33 15.41 28.86
CA ALA A 467 -9.31 15.81 27.86
C ALA A 467 -10.76 15.55 28.30
N TRP A 468 -11.01 14.44 29.01
CA TRP A 468 -12.35 14.09 29.48
C TRP A 468 -12.94 15.12 30.45
N VAL A 469 -12.10 15.78 31.26
CA VAL A 469 -12.52 16.80 32.23
C VAL A 469 -13.10 18.02 31.51
N PHE A 470 -12.51 18.42 30.38
CA PHE A 470 -13.06 19.50 29.55
C PHE A 470 -14.46 19.15 29.04
N TYR A 471 -14.65 17.94 28.51
CA TYR A 471 -15.96 17.48 28.05
C TYR A 471 -16.97 17.38 29.20
N ALA A 472 -16.55 16.84 30.35
CA ALA A 472 -17.39 16.73 31.54
C ALA A 472 -17.89 18.11 31.99
N LEU A 473 -16.98 19.08 32.17
CA LEU A 473 -17.31 20.43 32.65
C LEU A 473 -18.13 21.24 31.62
N ALA A 474 -17.88 21.04 30.32
CA ALA A 474 -18.67 21.67 29.27
C ALA A 474 -20.10 21.10 29.22
N ASN A 475 -20.24 19.77 29.24
CA ASN A 475 -21.55 19.10 29.17
C ASN A 475 -22.40 19.31 30.43
N SER A 476 -21.78 19.50 31.60
CA SER A 476 -22.47 19.82 32.86
C SER A 476 -22.74 21.32 33.04
N ASN A 477 -22.37 22.17 32.07
CA ASN A 477 -22.49 23.63 32.16
C ASN A 477 -21.79 24.25 33.39
N GLN A 478 -20.73 23.61 33.89
CA GLN A 478 -19.98 24.07 35.08
C GLN A 478 -18.87 25.10 34.74
N LEU A 479 -18.66 25.39 33.45
CA LEU A 479 -17.65 26.36 32.98
C LEU A 479 -18.22 27.78 32.90
N SER A 480 -17.84 28.64 33.84
CA SER A 480 -18.02 30.10 33.75
C SER A 480 -17.20 30.69 32.60
N SER A 481 -17.53 31.91 32.16
CA SER A 481 -16.75 32.58 31.11
C SER A 481 -15.27 32.73 31.49
N GLU A 482 -14.98 33.08 32.74
CA GLU A 482 -13.61 33.23 33.25
C GLU A 482 -12.85 31.89 33.23
N HIS A 483 -13.51 30.78 33.58
CA HIS A 483 -12.92 29.45 33.46
C HIS A 483 -12.58 29.12 32.00
N ARG A 484 -13.47 29.45 31.06
CA ARG A 484 -13.25 29.23 29.61
C ARG A 484 -12.05 30.03 29.12
N ASP A 485 -11.96 31.32 29.47
CA ASP A 485 -10.84 32.19 29.07
C ASP A 485 -9.50 31.71 29.65
N PHE A 486 -9.50 31.24 30.90
CA PHE A 486 -8.30 30.67 31.52
C PHE A 486 -7.87 29.36 30.84
N LEU A 487 -8.82 28.46 30.58
CA LEU A 487 -8.56 27.20 29.89
C LEU A 487 -8.07 27.42 28.46
N GLU A 488 -8.65 28.38 27.73
CA GLU A 488 -8.17 28.82 26.42
C GLU A 488 -6.69 29.20 26.49
N GLN A 489 -6.30 30.07 27.41
CA GLN A 489 -4.90 30.48 27.57
C GLN A 489 -3.98 29.30 27.86
N ARG A 490 -4.39 28.35 28.71
CA ARG A 490 -3.61 27.13 29.00
C ARG A 490 -3.47 26.23 27.77
N LEU A 491 -4.53 26.08 26.98
CA LEU A 491 -4.55 25.30 25.75
C LEU A 491 -3.63 25.91 24.68
N LEU A 492 -3.71 27.23 24.48
CA LEU A 492 -2.83 27.96 23.55
C LEU A 492 -1.36 27.88 23.98
N VAL A 493 -1.06 28.04 25.28
CA VAL A 493 0.30 27.85 25.81
C VAL A 493 0.80 26.42 25.58
N THR A 494 -0.07 25.42 25.67
CA THR A 494 0.27 24.02 25.42
C THR A 494 0.58 23.76 23.95
N LEU A 495 -0.12 24.43 23.03
CA LEU A 495 0.14 24.37 21.59
C LEU A 495 1.46 25.05 21.21
N GLU A 496 1.75 26.20 21.80
CA GLU A 496 2.95 26.99 21.51
C GLU A 496 4.22 26.39 22.12
N ASN A 497 4.11 25.63 23.22
CA ASN A 497 5.24 25.03 23.95
C ASN A 497 5.07 23.51 24.18
N PRO A 498 5.22 22.67 23.13
CA PRO A 498 5.13 21.19 23.24
C PRO A 498 6.25 20.58 24.11
N VAL A 499 6.08 19.34 24.65
CA VAL A 499 7.02 18.74 25.66
C VAL A 499 8.33 18.44 24.95
N VAL A 500 8.19 17.91 23.75
CA VAL A 500 9.27 17.62 22.84
C VAL A 500 8.77 18.07 21.48
N LYS A 501 9.47 18.99 20.83
CA LYS A 501 9.10 19.45 19.46
C LYS A 501 9.01 18.30 18.45
N THR A 502 9.59 17.15 18.78
CA THR A 502 9.65 15.96 17.95
C THR A 502 8.62 14.87 18.30
N SER A 503 7.71 15.08 19.27
CA SER A 503 6.77 14.03 19.72
C SER A 503 5.33 14.52 19.84
N ASP A 504 4.39 13.75 19.30
CA ASP A 504 2.92 13.87 19.44
C ASP A 504 2.35 15.24 19.07
N MET A 505 3.03 15.94 18.15
CA MET A 505 2.69 17.32 17.81
C MET A 505 1.35 17.43 17.09
N LEU A 506 1.10 16.54 16.13
CA LEU A 506 -0.15 16.52 15.36
C LEU A 506 -1.35 16.18 16.26
N GLU A 507 -1.18 15.19 17.13
CA GLU A 507 -2.18 14.79 18.11
C GLU A 507 -2.48 15.95 19.08
N THR A 508 -1.43 16.59 19.62
CA THR A 508 -1.58 17.72 20.55
C THR A 508 -2.29 18.89 19.88
N ALA A 509 -1.91 19.24 18.64
CA ALA A 509 -2.52 20.32 17.89
C ALA A 509 -4.00 20.06 17.60
N LEU A 510 -4.34 18.84 17.19
CA LEU A 510 -5.73 18.46 16.98
C LEU A 510 -6.51 18.51 18.29
N ARG A 511 -5.95 17.97 19.37
CA ARG A 511 -6.62 17.92 20.67
C ARG A 511 -6.87 19.32 21.25
N VAL A 512 -5.89 20.22 21.18
CA VAL A 512 -6.08 21.63 21.57
C VAL A 512 -7.20 22.27 20.76
N THR A 513 -7.20 22.07 19.44
CA THR A 513 -8.23 22.64 18.55
C THR A 513 -9.63 22.15 18.91
N GLN A 514 -9.80 20.85 19.14
CA GLN A 514 -11.07 20.25 19.54
C GLN A 514 -11.54 20.75 20.92
N LEU A 515 -10.64 20.81 21.90
CA LEU A 515 -10.98 21.24 23.26
C LEU A 515 -11.33 22.73 23.33
N LEU A 516 -10.71 23.55 22.50
CA LEU A 516 -11.07 24.96 22.33
C LEU A 516 -12.51 25.13 21.80
N GLU A 517 -12.92 24.30 20.85
CA GLU A 517 -14.32 24.28 20.38
C GLU A 517 -15.28 23.82 21.50
N VAL A 518 -14.91 22.82 22.31
CA VAL A 518 -15.74 22.31 23.42
C VAL A 518 -16.00 23.36 24.51
N ILE A 519 -15.08 24.28 24.75
CA ILE A 519 -15.24 25.36 25.75
C ILE A 519 -15.80 26.66 25.16
N ASP A 520 -16.32 26.63 23.92
CA ASP A 520 -16.80 27.79 23.16
C ASP A 520 -15.76 28.92 23.03
N ARG A 521 -14.50 28.56 22.75
CA ARG A 521 -13.40 29.47 22.43
C ARG A 521 -12.68 29.00 21.16
N PRO A 522 -13.34 29.04 20.00
CA PRO A 522 -12.79 28.46 18.77
C PRO A 522 -11.45 29.11 18.41
N ILE A 523 -10.50 28.28 17.98
CA ILE A 523 -9.17 28.75 17.62
C ILE A 523 -9.19 29.64 16.36
N ASP A 524 -8.32 30.67 16.34
CA ASP A 524 -8.04 31.43 15.12
C ASP A 524 -7.32 30.56 14.09
N ARG A 525 -8.10 29.98 13.18
CA ARG A 525 -7.60 29.04 12.16
C ARG A 525 -6.56 29.69 11.25
N GLU A 526 -6.69 30.97 10.91
CA GLU A 526 -5.77 31.66 10.01
C GLU A 526 -4.41 31.91 10.67
N LYS A 527 -4.42 32.35 11.94
CA LYS A 527 -3.20 32.57 12.72
C LYS A 527 -2.35 31.30 12.83
N TYR A 528 -2.97 30.14 13.10
CA TYR A 528 -2.25 28.88 13.31
C TYR A 528 -2.07 28.03 12.05
N ARG A 529 -2.75 28.34 10.94
CA ARG A 529 -2.66 27.57 9.66
C ARG A 529 -1.23 27.34 9.22
N LYS A 530 -0.42 28.40 9.14
CA LYS A 530 0.96 28.33 8.64
C LYS A 530 1.81 27.38 9.49
N GLN A 531 1.63 27.41 10.81
CA GLN A 531 2.36 26.59 11.74
C GLN A 531 1.93 25.11 11.65
N VAL A 532 0.62 24.84 11.62
CA VAL A 532 0.08 23.48 11.44
C VAL A 532 0.50 22.89 10.10
N HIS A 533 0.46 23.68 9.01
CA HIS A 533 0.95 23.26 7.70
C HIS A 533 2.45 22.91 7.70
N GLN A 534 3.25 23.63 8.48
CA GLN A 534 4.66 23.28 8.67
C GLN A 534 4.80 21.94 9.39
N TRP A 535 4.08 21.70 10.50
CA TRP A 535 4.12 20.42 11.20
C TRP A 535 3.64 19.26 10.32
N LEU A 536 2.55 19.44 9.56
CA LEU A 536 2.09 18.42 8.62
C LEU A 536 3.21 18.05 7.63
N ARG A 537 3.96 19.02 7.10
CA ARG A 537 5.09 18.73 6.21
C ARG A 537 6.25 18.04 6.92
N GLU A 538 6.59 18.48 8.13
CA GLU A 538 7.70 17.92 8.92
C GLU A 538 7.44 16.48 9.37
N PHE A 539 6.19 16.15 9.71
CA PHE A 539 5.81 14.82 10.19
C PHE A 539 5.30 13.91 9.06
N HIS A 540 5.20 14.38 7.82
CA HIS A 540 4.86 13.53 6.68
C HIS A 540 6.04 12.63 6.31
N SER A 541 5.89 11.32 6.49
CA SER A 541 6.94 10.34 6.22
C SER A 541 6.90 9.90 4.77
N THR A 542 7.91 10.29 3.99
CA THR A 542 8.15 9.72 2.66
C THR A 542 8.99 8.44 2.72
N GLN A 543 9.45 8.04 3.91
CA GLN A 543 10.34 6.90 4.09
C GLN A 543 9.53 5.63 4.35
N THR A 544 9.88 4.53 3.66
CA THR A 544 9.38 3.20 4.01
C THR A 544 10.22 2.64 5.15
N HIS A 545 9.74 2.78 6.38
CA HIS A 545 10.34 2.07 7.50
C HIS A 545 9.86 0.60 7.49
N SER A 546 10.76 -0.32 7.16
CA SER A 546 10.47 -1.76 7.20
C SER A 546 9.28 -2.15 6.30
N PHE A 547 8.23 -2.80 6.82
CA PHE A 547 7.01 -3.25 6.11
C PHE A 547 5.86 -2.24 6.14
N GLN A 548 6.11 -1.01 6.58
CA GLN A 548 5.12 0.05 6.46
C GLN A 548 5.20 0.70 5.07
N ILE A 549 4.02 0.93 4.51
CA ILE A 549 3.85 1.76 3.32
C ILE A 549 4.24 3.19 3.70
N ALA A 550 4.87 3.91 2.79
CA ALA A 550 5.21 5.31 3.02
C ALA A 550 4.03 6.23 2.71
N GLY A 551 4.10 7.48 3.15
CA GLY A 551 3.07 8.50 2.94
C GLY A 551 2.13 8.73 4.12
N GLY A 552 2.34 7.99 5.21
CA GLY A 552 1.67 8.29 6.47
C GLY A 552 2.38 9.39 7.24
N PHE A 553 1.82 9.75 8.39
CA PHE A 553 2.43 10.75 9.28
C PHE A 553 3.06 10.06 10.49
N GLU A 554 4.22 10.56 10.87
CA GLU A 554 4.98 10.08 12.02
C GLU A 554 4.33 10.58 13.30
N LYS A 555 4.29 9.72 14.32
CA LYS A 555 3.89 10.14 15.67
C LYS A 555 5.03 10.95 16.32
N ASN A 556 6.26 10.49 16.11
CA ASN A 556 7.50 11.16 16.53
C ASN A 556 8.41 11.32 15.31
N GLN A 557 9.07 12.47 15.16
CA GLN A 557 9.97 12.72 14.03
C GLN A 557 11.10 11.68 13.96
N GLY A 558 11.36 11.16 12.76
CA GLY A 558 12.35 10.13 12.50
C GLY A 558 11.89 8.72 12.86
N VAL A 559 10.60 8.54 13.18
CA VAL A 559 10.00 7.24 13.49
C VAL A 559 9.00 6.86 12.42
N SER A 560 8.78 5.57 12.25
CA SER A 560 7.81 5.00 11.34
C SER A 560 6.41 5.64 11.45
N ALA A 561 5.75 5.88 10.32
CA ALA A 561 4.40 6.43 10.27
C ALA A 561 3.38 5.63 11.11
N SER A 562 2.43 6.35 11.72
CA SER A 562 1.37 5.79 12.56
C SER A 562 -0.01 6.04 11.95
N MET A 563 -0.90 5.07 12.10
CA MET A 563 -2.29 5.20 11.64
C MET A 563 -3.02 6.32 12.39
N LEU A 564 -2.80 6.42 13.71
CA LEU A 564 -3.39 7.46 14.54
C LEU A 564 -2.89 8.85 14.15
N ALA A 565 -1.56 9.02 14.00
CA ALA A 565 -0.99 10.30 13.59
C ALA A 565 -1.43 10.72 12.18
N THR A 566 -1.64 9.75 11.27
CA THR A 566 -2.19 10.02 9.94
C THR A 566 -3.67 10.43 10.02
N SER A 567 -4.46 9.82 10.90
CA SER A 567 -5.83 10.26 11.17
C SER A 567 -5.86 11.69 11.72
N ASP A 568 -5.00 11.98 12.70
CA ASP A 568 -4.89 13.31 13.29
C ASP A 568 -4.49 14.36 12.23
N ALA A 569 -3.55 14.01 11.34
CA ALA A 569 -3.12 14.85 10.23
C ALA A 569 -4.26 15.19 9.25
N VAL A 570 -5.09 14.20 8.89
CA VAL A 570 -6.23 14.40 7.99
C VAL A 570 -7.30 15.28 8.63
N GLU A 571 -7.59 15.11 9.92
CA GLU A 571 -8.50 16.00 10.64
C GLU A 571 -7.95 17.42 10.72
N LEU A 572 -6.65 17.59 10.97
CA LEU A 572 -6.00 18.91 10.90
C LEU A 572 -6.11 19.52 9.50
N MET A 573 -5.97 18.74 8.44
CA MET A 573 -6.18 19.21 7.07
C MET A 573 -7.64 19.62 6.81
N GLN A 574 -8.61 18.99 7.47
CA GLN A 574 -10.03 19.41 7.40
C GLN A 574 -10.24 20.78 8.05
N ILE A 575 -9.55 21.05 9.15
CA ILE A 575 -9.72 22.28 9.92
C ILE A 575 -8.90 23.45 9.35
N TYR A 576 -7.63 23.21 9.03
CA TYR A 576 -6.67 24.25 8.62
C TYR A 576 -6.44 24.30 7.10
N GLY A 577 -7.03 23.38 6.33
CA GLY A 577 -6.78 23.22 4.91
C GLY A 577 -5.51 22.42 4.61
N ILE A 578 -5.27 22.17 3.33
CA ILE A 578 -4.22 21.28 2.86
C ILE A 578 -2.92 22.08 2.67
N PRO A 579 -1.78 21.64 3.26
CA PRO A 579 -0.51 22.32 3.05
C PRO A 579 -0.04 22.23 1.60
N GLU A 580 0.46 23.35 1.06
CA GLU A 580 1.07 23.37 -0.26
C GLU A 580 2.28 22.42 -0.35
N GLY A 581 2.34 21.66 -1.44
CA GLY A 581 3.41 20.70 -1.71
C GLY A 581 3.25 19.34 -1.04
N LEU A 582 2.20 19.13 -0.23
CA LEU A 582 1.88 17.80 0.28
C LEU A 582 1.16 16.98 -0.79
N ASP A 583 1.76 15.86 -1.18
CA ASP A 583 1.16 14.96 -2.16
C ASP A 583 0.16 14.01 -1.48
N LEU A 584 -1.13 14.33 -1.58
CA LEU A 584 -2.21 13.57 -0.97
C LEU A 584 -2.30 12.13 -1.47
N ASN A 585 -1.70 11.84 -2.62
CA ASN A 585 -1.63 10.51 -3.15
C ASN A 585 -0.76 9.57 -2.30
N TRP A 586 0.30 10.10 -1.68
CA TRP A 586 1.08 9.36 -0.69
C TRP A 586 0.23 9.01 0.52
N VAL A 587 -0.54 9.99 1.01
CA VAL A 587 -1.46 9.80 2.14
C VAL A 587 -2.53 8.76 1.78
N ARG A 588 -3.10 8.80 0.57
CA ARG A 588 -4.05 7.77 0.09
C ARG A 588 -3.43 6.39 0.01
N SER A 589 -2.21 6.28 -0.49
CA SER A 589 -1.49 5.02 -0.57
C SER A 589 -1.28 4.41 0.81
N TYR A 590 -0.90 5.25 1.79
CA TYR A 590 -0.81 4.84 3.18
C TYR A 590 -2.17 4.48 3.77
N LEU A 591 -3.27 5.16 3.42
CA LEU A 591 -4.58 4.90 3.99
C LEU A 591 -5.35 3.74 3.33
N ARG A 592 -4.70 2.92 2.50
CA ARG A 592 -5.32 1.71 1.96
C ARG A 592 -5.73 0.76 3.09
N PRO A 593 -6.98 0.26 3.12
CA PRO A 593 -7.49 -0.58 4.21
C PRO A 593 -6.97 -2.02 4.08
N LEU A 594 -5.68 -2.20 4.40
CA LEU A 594 -4.99 -3.45 4.10
C LEU A 594 -5.32 -4.57 5.08
N ASN A 595 -5.59 -5.78 4.58
CA ASN A 595 -5.97 -6.93 5.43
C ASN A 595 -4.86 -7.43 6.35
N PHE A 596 -3.60 -7.14 6.04
CA PHE A 596 -2.46 -7.49 6.89
C PHE A 596 -2.23 -6.47 8.01
N ARG A 597 -2.99 -5.37 8.04
CA ARG A 597 -2.98 -4.46 9.19
C ARG A 597 -3.69 -5.10 10.37
N PRO A 598 -3.34 -4.71 11.60
CA PRO A 598 -4.22 -4.94 12.74
C PRO A 598 -5.67 -4.59 12.39
N SER A 599 -6.62 -5.37 12.90
CA SER A 599 -8.05 -5.19 12.57
C SER A 599 -8.50 -3.74 12.81
N SER A 600 -8.08 -3.13 13.91
CA SER A 600 -8.35 -1.72 14.23
C SER A 600 -7.79 -0.74 13.20
N ASP A 601 -6.51 -0.87 12.84
CA ASP A 601 -5.84 0.00 11.85
C ASP A 601 -6.51 -0.05 10.47
N LYS A 602 -7.07 -1.20 10.08
CA LYS A 602 -7.80 -1.33 8.81
C LYS A 602 -9.01 -0.39 8.77
N TRP A 603 -9.78 -0.32 9.85
CA TRP A 603 -10.99 0.50 9.91
C TRP A 603 -10.68 1.98 10.07
N ILE A 604 -9.65 2.31 10.87
CA ILE A 604 -9.13 3.68 10.95
C ILE A 604 -8.69 4.13 9.56
N ALA A 605 -7.89 3.32 8.84
CA ALA A 605 -7.44 3.64 7.50
C ALA A 605 -8.59 3.92 6.52
N ALA A 606 -9.64 3.08 6.54
CA ALA A 606 -10.82 3.25 5.68
C ALA A 606 -11.56 4.57 5.96
N VAL A 607 -11.80 4.88 7.23
CA VAL A 607 -12.50 6.09 7.67
C VAL A 607 -11.67 7.34 7.38
N THR A 608 -10.37 7.30 7.69
CA THR A 608 -9.46 8.40 7.39
C THR A 608 -9.33 8.62 5.89
N LEU A 609 -9.36 7.56 5.06
CA LEU A 609 -9.35 7.69 3.60
C LEU A 609 -10.62 8.38 3.08
N ASP A 610 -11.79 8.02 3.60
CA ASP A 610 -13.06 8.70 3.26
C ASP A 610 -12.99 10.19 3.65
N ARG A 611 -12.52 10.51 4.85
CA ARG A 611 -12.30 11.88 5.32
C ARG A 611 -11.34 12.67 4.42
N LEU A 612 -10.23 12.05 4.03
CA LEU A 612 -9.25 12.64 3.11
C LEU A 612 -9.90 12.95 1.75
N ASN A 613 -10.70 12.04 1.22
CA ASN A 613 -11.36 12.19 -0.07
C ASN A 613 -12.51 13.22 -0.06
N ARG A 614 -12.97 13.65 1.11
CA ARG A 614 -13.98 14.71 1.28
C ARG A 614 -13.38 16.08 1.56
N LEU A 615 -12.06 16.19 1.68
CA LEU A 615 -11.39 17.47 1.86
C LEU A 615 -11.70 18.43 0.68
N PRO A 616 -11.88 19.72 0.94
CA PRO A 616 -12.13 20.69 -0.11
C PRO A 616 -10.95 20.78 -1.09
N GLY A 617 -11.24 20.72 -2.38
CA GLY A 617 -10.24 20.76 -3.45
C GLY A 617 -9.55 19.42 -3.75
N VAL A 618 -9.92 18.35 -3.05
CA VAL A 618 -9.34 17.02 -3.26
C VAL A 618 -10.13 16.24 -4.31
N THR A 619 -9.53 16.02 -5.47
CA THR A 619 -10.13 15.18 -6.51
C THR A 619 -9.93 13.70 -6.19
N GLN A 620 -11.01 12.93 -6.17
CA GLN A 620 -10.92 11.48 -6.05
C GLN A 620 -10.18 10.90 -7.26
N PRO A 621 -9.31 9.90 -7.07
CA PRO A 621 -8.63 9.28 -8.19
C PRO A 621 -9.65 8.64 -9.12
N THR A 622 -9.61 9.01 -10.40
CA THR A 622 -10.41 8.36 -11.43
C THR A 622 -10.00 6.89 -11.57
N LEU A 623 -10.86 6.06 -12.17
CA LEU A 623 -10.52 4.65 -12.45
C LEU A 623 -9.23 4.54 -13.27
N PHE A 624 -8.98 5.46 -14.20
CA PHE A 624 -7.74 5.48 -14.99
C PHE A 624 -6.52 5.84 -14.15
N GLU A 625 -6.63 6.82 -13.25
CA GLU A 625 -5.54 7.14 -12.32
C GLU A 625 -5.29 5.96 -11.39
N TRP A 626 -6.34 5.31 -10.89
CA TRP A 626 -6.20 4.09 -10.10
C TRP A 626 -5.47 2.99 -10.87
N LEU A 627 -5.86 2.70 -12.12
CA LEU A 627 -5.19 1.72 -12.99
C LEU A 627 -3.75 2.14 -13.31
N TYR A 628 -3.49 3.42 -13.50
CA TYR A 628 -2.14 3.95 -13.73
C TYR A 628 -1.25 3.72 -12.52
N TYR A 629 -1.78 4.00 -11.33
CA TYR A 629 -1.10 3.80 -10.07
C TYR A 629 -0.92 2.30 -9.75
N GLU A 630 -1.87 1.44 -10.12
CA GLU A 630 -1.81 -0.02 -9.92
C GLU A 630 -1.16 -0.80 -11.07
N ARG A 631 -0.67 -0.12 -12.13
CA ARG A 631 -0.21 -0.79 -13.36
C ARG A 631 0.84 -1.87 -13.12
N SER A 632 1.75 -1.66 -12.17
CA SER A 632 2.81 -2.61 -11.86
C SER A 632 2.28 -3.86 -11.17
N LEU A 633 1.26 -3.71 -10.31
CA LEU A 633 0.57 -4.83 -9.69
C LEU A 633 -0.22 -5.61 -10.74
N LEU A 634 -0.96 -4.91 -11.59
CA LEU A 634 -1.71 -5.50 -12.71
C LEU A 634 -0.78 -6.25 -13.66
N ALA A 635 0.35 -5.66 -14.03
CA ALA A 635 1.36 -6.31 -14.87
C ALA A 635 1.91 -7.58 -14.22
N ALA A 636 2.18 -7.57 -12.92
CA ALA A 636 2.62 -8.77 -12.20
C ALA A 636 1.55 -9.85 -12.15
N MET A 637 0.28 -9.51 -11.90
CA MET A 637 -0.84 -10.45 -11.95
C MET A 637 -1.01 -11.06 -13.36
N LEU A 638 -0.95 -10.22 -14.41
CA LEU A 638 -1.03 -10.66 -15.81
C LEU A 638 0.15 -11.56 -16.19
N LEU A 639 1.37 -11.23 -15.74
CA LEU A 639 2.56 -12.04 -15.96
C LEU A 639 2.41 -13.42 -15.31
N VAL A 640 1.93 -13.48 -14.07
CA VAL A 640 1.63 -14.75 -13.39
C VAL A 640 0.59 -15.54 -14.17
N ALA A 641 -0.53 -14.92 -14.55
CA ALA A 641 -1.58 -15.58 -15.32
C ALA A 641 -1.07 -16.14 -16.66
N LEU A 642 -0.20 -15.40 -17.36
CA LEU A 642 0.43 -15.86 -18.60
C LEU A 642 1.39 -17.04 -18.36
N CYS A 643 2.24 -16.96 -17.34
CA CYS A 643 3.14 -18.05 -16.97
C CYS A 643 2.35 -19.34 -16.69
N LEU A 644 1.20 -19.23 -16.02
CA LEU A 644 0.28 -20.34 -15.78
C LEU A 644 -0.33 -20.86 -17.07
N TYR A 645 -0.87 -19.97 -17.91
CA TYR A 645 -1.46 -20.36 -19.17
C TYR A 645 -0.44 -21.08 -20.07
N ALA A 646 0.74 -20.49 -20.28
CA ALA A 646 1.78 -21.07 -21.13
C ALA A 646 2.23 -22.45 -20.64
N THR A 647 2.29 -22.62 -19.31
CA THR A 647 2.58 -23.90 -18.69
C THR A 647 1.44 -24.90 -18.92
N LEU A 648 0.19 -24.52 -18.68
CA LEU A 648 -0.95 -25.45 -18.81
C LEU A 648 -1.27 -25.80 -20.27
N SER A 649 -1.04 -24.89 -21.22
CA SER A 649 -1.29 -25.13 -22.64
C SER A 649 -0.22 -25.99 -23.30
N SER A 650 0.97 -26.06 -22.70
CA SER A 650 2.07 -26.86 -23.25
C SER A 650 1.82 -28.37 -23.17
N PRO A 651 2.28 -29.14 -24.16
CA PRO A 651 2.07 -30.58 -24.21
C PRO A 651 2.70 -31.28 -23.00
N LEU A 652 1.99 -32.26 -22.47
CA LEU A 652 2.53 -33.15 -21.45
C LEU A 652 3.65 -33.98 -22.06
N PRO A 653 4.72 -34.27 -21.29
CA PRO A 653 5.73 -35.20 -21.75
C PRO A 653 5.10 -36.53 -22.19
N ARG A 654 5.36 -36.93 -23.43
CA ARG A 654 4.96 -38.24 -23.92
C ARG A 654 5.74 -39.30 -23.15
N LYS A 655 5.03 -40.33 -22.67
CA LYS A 655 5.67 -41.49 -22.04
C LYS A 655 6.13 -42.38 -23.17
N ASP A 656 7.44 -42.51 -23.37
CA ASP A 656 7.98 -43.42 -24.37
C ASP A 656 7.60 -44.86 -24.03
N ASN A 657 6.68 -45.41 -24.83
CA ASN A 657 6.26 -46.82 -24.76
C ASN A 657 7.12 -47.71 -25.67
N SER A 658 8.27 -47.22 -26.15
CA SER A 658 9.16 -47.96 -27.06
C SER A 658 9.82 -49.17 -26.41
N GLY A 659 9.92 -49.21 -25.08
CA GLY A 659 10.54 -50.32 -24.34
C GLY A 659 9.68 -51.58 -24.17
N THR A 660 8.41 -51.60 -24.61
CA THR A 660 7.55 -52.80 -24.51
C THR A 660 7.36 -53.55 -25.82
N ARG A 661 8.00 -53.12 -26.92
CA ARG A 661 7.78 -53.72 -28.24
C ARG A 661 8.86 -54.70 -28.70
N GLU A 662 10.04 -54.73 -28.06
CA GLU A 662 11.11 -55.67 -28.42
C GLU A 662 10.93 -57.07 -27.82
N ASP A 663 10.18 -57.24 -26.73
CA ASP A 663 9.97 -58.56 -26.12
C ASP A 663 8.81 -59.36 -26.76
N SER A 664 8.08 -58.78 -27.73
CA SER A 664 6.94 -59.43 -28.39
C SER A 664 7.28 -60.04 -29.77
N ALA A 665 8.52 -59.89 -30.25
CA ALA A 665 8.95 -60.37 -31.57
C ALA A 665 9.88 -61.61 -31.51
N LEU A 666 10.08 -62.19 -30.32
CA LEU A 666 10.82 -63.45 -30.11
C LEU A 666 9.91 -64.59 -29.59
N GLY A 667 8.62 -64.54 -29.92
CA GLY A 667 7.65 -65.62 -29.66
C GLY A 667 7.30 -66.38 -30.92
#